data_AF-A0A352VVE3-F1
#
_entry.id   AF-A0A352VVE3-F1
#
_cell.length_a   1.000
_cell.length_b   1.000
_cell.length_c   1.000
_cell.angle_alpha   90.00
_cell.angle_beta   90.00
_cell.angle_gamma   90.00
#
_symmetry.space_group_name_H-M   'P 1'
#
loop_
_entity.id
_entity.type
_entity.pdbx_description
1 polymer ?
#
loop_
_entity_poly.entity_id
_entity_poly.type
_entity_poly.pdbx_seq_one_letter_code
_entity_poly.pdbx_strand_id
1 'polypeptide(L)'
;MQMTCKTAAVFLLFFSFCISANDANGYFYKVEKMSSENGVLFSQHELFVQHPLGIHGNLEPWREDCSGDIYGKLGNEATYYKFSNIQNEKIILDIPTSPRRLRYNPFPFKALFIKVKSEKAAKVKFYFIASNDEEEIKYSKPGSLTYSEEVTIDANWKMFKLDIDVINNERKNSGKEKIPGVNQVIIKNMDSDTMYVELPYLDVSYEAAMRLRYKRFLNWYDYMLLDQEIFAIHTIGAAKAESYAKKIKSIFDKTTDEFDIETDTKDKFNIELKSIKINEQLENRIKELTGLFNGYLYSTECIYRLIGIREELDLLEKRIALLKDNDVISQKELQIFNQLKKDFDILNTENLAEILTFKKNTDIIENQIWEKWSTSKYGTYRSGLDIFTAEQEHMSLMGINDFEIATDRMFAEEDYMYMKTLGYRLIRMPIRDKAWDDSVGFYSSDYLEKYNTAARWAARYGLNVISEIHYLPDTIMAEYRNTGENQSFYDAIECGDWIETQIVKLLSAIKPNPSIAIFEVPQNEPYLHGNSSRKNNHTLPDHTIIGNKTLMKKWNVYLKNKYTSPAALHNVWSQGVLYNNENGLQKNENWENSSILPPGLINVPMAYNARLYDYIQWFEYEHNSLCDRLAVKIKSIKPHMLISQAVPCQSGSASYDPVHLDGFYLMQNVTSNIDLITSHYNLGTYQRLTSLDIPGYMGEEFGQNEKRWNVMHDRNGGNLPWAWGTRYRKGEDLIELDENGYPWFDKRYLIINQKKLNTPSQKYKAQIIILPAKRLVCRGDLKWLAVADMLDSMNITYKIIDQDVIINKPYLLQECKAIIFENNYGDPDVIRYLVASKKPVLFTGELCFDKYAHFGKDGILKGFYDNKIFIKKVPDITINDFRLNLDEKWELGIVGGTQNNKSEKEGLMYSRLSGFKPDKSVNFTEEITSIKDWSEIVVPGFLQHYREKMNMQFKRVYYKTTIDLPEIDNGMVMYSLQIGGVYDYDWIYINNSLIGNTLIVNNQSWHQHRLYIIPQNYMHKKKNTVYIRIQDGSAIGGIWDGPVAFLKCYTGIPLIKKNNIGIDINSVLSQYSCVYAPNLSEVLRENALTIGTIGTFPFLIQDGKYLLHLGGEEFSIRNSGHVDLINALLIMEKK
;
A
#
# COMPACT_ATOMS: atom_id res chain seq x y z
N MET A 1 52.17 30.39 -40.66
CA MET A 1 52.69 30.65 -39.30
C MET A 1 51.87 31.79 -38.70
N GLN A 2 51.42 31.65 -37.44
CA GLN A 2 50.39 32.45 -36.74
C GLN A 2 48.93 32.04 -36.99
N MET A 3 48.49 30.96 -36.33
CA MET A 3 47.14 30.88 -35.74
C MET A 3 47.07 29.74 -34.73
N THR A 4 47.78 29.88 -33.61
CA THR A 4 47.65 29.04 -32.42
C THR A 4 47.74 29.97 -31.22
N CYS A 5 46.59 30.29 -30.60
CA CYS A 5 46.50 30.80 -29.21
C CYS A 5 45.07 31.12 -28.70
N LYS A 6 43.99 31.04 -29.50
CA LYS A 6 42.66 31.46 -29.01
C LYS A 6 41.85 30.41 -28.23
N THR A 7 42.16 29.12 -28.31
CA THR A 7 41.39 28.09 -27.56
C THR A 7 41.93 27.85 -26.14
N ALA A 8 43.23 28.09 -25.90
CA ALA A 8 43.86 27.89 -24.59
C ALA A 8 43.56 29.02 -23.58
N ALA A 9 43.25 30.24 -24.05
CA ALA A 9 42.93 31.39 -23.20
C ALA A 9 41.50 31.34 -22.61
N VAL A 10 40.54 30.79 -23.37
CA VAL A 10 39.18 30.48 -22.88
C VAL A 10 39.23 29.31 -21.87
N PHE A 11 40.14 28.35 -22.09
CA PHE A 11 40.44 27.25 -21.18
C PHE A 11 41.09 27.66 -19.85
N LEU A 12 41.69 28.86 -19.76
CA LEU A 12 42.30 29.41 -18.55
C LEU A 12 41.30 30.23 -17.71
N LEU A 13 40.35 30.92 -18.37
CA LEU A 13 39.31 31.72 -17.72
C LEU A 13 38.18 30.88 -17.10
N PHE A 14 37.83 29.74 -17.70
CA PHE A 14 36.86 28.80 -17.11
C PHE A 14 37.45 28.02 -15.91
N PHE A 15 38.77 27.74 -15.95
CA PHE A 15 39.46 26.94 -14.91
C PHE A 15 39.85 27.73 -13.66
N SER A 16 40.22 29.01 -13.76
CA SER A 16 40.53 29.82 -12.58
C SER A 16 39.27 30.20 -11.77
N PHE A 17 38.08 30.14 -12.37
CA PHE A 17 36.85 30.63 -11.74
C PHE A 17 36.12 29.59 -10.88
N CYS A 18 36.20 28.29 -11.22
CA CYS A 18 35.74 27.22 -10.31
C CYS A 18 36.65 27.04 -9.09
N ILE A 19 37.85 27.62 -9.11
CA ILE A 19 38.84 27.53 -8.01
C ILE A 19 38.77 28.76 -7.09
N SER A 20 38.24 29.91 -7.55
CA SER A 20 38.22 31.16 -6.77
C SER A 20 36.91 31.46 -6.04
N ALA A 21 35.91 30.58 -6.07
CA ALA A 21 34.71 30.67 -5.22
C ALA A 21 34.93 30.06 -3.81
N ASN A 22 36.19 30.00 -3.37
CA ASN A 22 36.56 29.80 -1.98
C ASN A 22 36.33 31.12 -1.24
N ASP A 23 35.39 31.12 -0.28
CA ASP A 23 35.54 31.80 1.02
C ASP A 23 34.21 32.07 1.76
N ALA A 24 33.07 31.51 1.33
CA ALA A 24 31.87 31.63 2.17
C ALA A 24 31.12 30.31 2.45
N ASN A 25 30.57 29.57 1.48
CA ASN A 25 29.62 28.48 1.84
C ASN A 25 29.57 27.25 0.89
N GLY A 26 30.70 26.73 0.40
CA GLY A 26 30.86 25.28 0.12
C GLY A 26 29.95 24.50 -0.88
N TYR A 27 29.06 25.09 -1.68
CA TYR A 27 28.13 24.29 -2.53
C TYR A 27 28.68 23.77 -3.87
N PHE A 28 29.86 24.22 -4.32
CA PHE A 28 30.46 23.75 -5.58
C PHE A 28 31.87 23.21 -5.36
N TYR A 29 32.09 22.00 -5.84
CA TYR A 29 33.31 21.25 -5.62
C TYR A 29 34.43 21.67 -6.57
N LYS A 30 35.66 21.62 -6.06
CA LYS A 30 36.89 21.93 -6.79
C LYS A 30 37.08 20.94 -7.95
N VAL A 31 37.01 21.43 -9.19
CA VAL A 31 37.35 20.64 -10.39
C VAL A 31 38.85 20.70 -10.62
N GLU A 32 39.58 19.61 -10.37
CA GLU A 32 40.99 19.53 -10.77
C GLU A 32 41.14 19.40 -12.29
N LYS A 33 42.10 20.13 -12.84
CA LYS A 33 42.41 20.12 -14.28
C LYS A 33 43.11 18.82 -14.66
N MET A 34 42.35 17.88 -15.20
CA MET A 34 42.89 16.69 -15.85
C MET A 34 42.28 16.60 -17.24
N SER A 35 42.98 17.16 -18.24
CA SER A 35 42.55 17.10 -19.63
C SER A 35 42.83 15.70 -20.20
N SER A 36 41.80 14.98 -20.60
CA SER A 36 41.93 13.99 -21.69
C SER A 36 41.87 14.75 -23.02
N GLU A 37 42.59 14.30 -24.04
CA GLU A 37 42.69 15.03 -25.33
C GLU A 37 41.33 15.23 -26.05
N ASN A 38 40.24 14.58 -25.62
CA ASN A 38 38.92 14.61 -26.28
C ASN A 38 37.69 14.45 -25.34
N GLY A 39 37.80 14.66 -24.02
CA GLY A 39 36.70 14.41 -23.06
C GLY A 39 36.70 15.35 -21.85
N VAL A 40 35.58 15.37 -21.12
CA VAL A 40 35.42 16.15 -19.88
C VAL A 40 35.33 15.19 -18.71
N LEU A 41 36.21 15.35 -17.72
CA LEU A 41 36.08 14.62 -16.46
C LEU A 41 34.94 15.23 -15.64
N PHE A 42 33.91 14.44 -15.44
CA PHE A 42 32.72 14.80 -14.70
C PHE A 42 32.84 14.24 -13.28
N SER A 43 32.97 15.10 -12.28
CA SER A 43 32.92 14.66 -10.88
C SER A 43 31.51 14.20 -10.53
N GLN A 44 31.39 13.13 -9.73
CA GLN A 44 30.10 12.69 -9.22
C GLN A 44 29.41 13.74 -8.34
N HIS A 45 30.17 14.64 -7.70
CA HIS A 45 29.58 15.73 -6.95
C HIS A 45 28.86 16.76 -7.84
N GLU A 46 29.29 16.92 -9.10
CA GLU A 46 28.53 17.73 -10.04
C GLU A 46 27.16 17.10 -10.31
N LEU A 47 26.95 15.79 -10.08
CA LEU A 47 25.70 15.09 -10.42
C LEU A 47 24.50 15.45 -9.55
N PHE A 48 24.73 15.92 -8.32
CA PHE A 48 23.68 15.96 -7.31
C PHE A 48 23.48 17.38 -6.79
N VAL A 49 22.21 17.74 -6.66
CA VAL A 49 21.78 19.00 -6.06
C VAL A 49 21.44 18.65 -4.63
N GLN A 50 22.15 19.21 -3.68
CA GLN A 50 21.74 19.04 -2.30
C GLN A 50 20.63 20.05 -2.02
N HIS A 51 19.54 19.59 -1.41
CA HIS A 51 18.56 20.49 -0.81
C HIS A 51 19.28 21.54 0.06
N PRO A 52 18.89 22.83 0.04
CA PRO A 52 19.60 23.90 0.75
C PRO A 52 19.78 23.67 2.26
N LEU A 53 18.80 23.01 2.90
CA LEU A 53 18.88 22.60 4.30
C LEU A 53 19.79 21.39 4.56
N GLY A 54 20.45 20.87 3.53
CA GLY A 54 21.17 19.61 3.64
C GLY A 54 20.27 18.41 3.89
N ILE A 55 19.00 18.43 3.42
CA ILE A 55 18.13 17.24 3.43
C ILE A 55 18.78 16.21 2.54
N HIS A 56 19.57 15.36 3.15
CA HIS A 56 20.45 14.48 2.42
C HIS A 56 19.57 13.48 1.65
N GLY A 57 19.78 13.40 0.33
CA GLY A 57 19.65 12.13 -0.34
C GLY A 57 20.59 11.12 0.33
N ASN A 58 20.22 9.86 0.49
CA ASN A 58 21.18 8.77 0.80
C ASN A 58 22.12 8.52 -0.39
N LEU A 59 22.58 9.60 -1.02
CA LEU A 59 23.47 9.67 -2.16
C LEU A 59 24.93 9.71 -1.74
N GLU A 60 25.23 9.46 -0.46
CA GLU A 60 26.55 8.95 -0.11
C GLU A 60 26.85 7.79 -1.09
N PRO A 61 27.92 7.85 -1.90
CA PRO A 61 28.24 6.80 -2.86
C PRO A 61 28.61 5.45 -2.22
N TRP A 62 28.32 5.27 -0.93
CA TRP A 62 28.74 4.17 -0.08
C TRP A 62 27.49 3.54 0.54
N ARG A 63 27.50 2.23 0.73
CA ARG A 63 26.51 1.54 1.56
C ARG A 63 27.13 1.23 2.90
N GLU A 64 26.40 1.50 3.98
CA GLU A 64 26.54 0.71 5.19
C GLU A 64 26.22 -0.74 4.83
N ASP A 65 27.14 -1.64 5.13
CA ASP A 65 26.81 -3.06 5.15
C ASP A 65 26.17 -3.40 6.52
N CYS A 66 25.43 -4.50 6.56
CA CYS A 66 24.59 -4.88 7.70
C CYS A 66 25.38 -5.18 8.99
N SER A 67 26.72 -5.14 9.00
CA SER A 67 27.56 -5.44 10.16
C SER A 67 27.86 -4.26 11.08
N GLY A 68 27.60 -3.01 10.66
CA GLY A 68 27.84 -1.84 11.49
C GLY A 68 29.31 -1.40 11.64
N ASP A 69 30.22 -1.85 10.77
CA ASP A 69 31.64 -1.47 10.80
C ASP A 69 31.98 -0.19 9.96
N ILE A 70 33.13 0.42 10.31
CA ILE A 70 33.45 1.88 10.35
C ILE A 70 33.73 2.60 9.01
N TYR A 71 32.93 3.66 8.79
CA TYR A 71 33.16 5.06 8.34
C TYR A 71 34.23 5.44 7.30
N GLY A 72 33.76 6.15 6.26
CA GLY A 72 34.45 7.29 5.66
C GLY A 72 33.89 8.61 6.19
N LYS A 73 34.59 9.36 7.05
CA LYS A 73 34.22 10.77 7.31
C LYS A 73 34.64 11.62 6.12
N LEU A 74 33.74 12.47 5.61
CA LEU A 74 34.11 13.61 4.77
C LEU A 74 35.19 14.41 5.53
N GLY A 75 36.39 14.54 4.95
CA GLY A 75 37.40 15.42 5.52
C GLY A 75 36.90 16.87 5.51
N ASN A 76 37.44 17.70 6.41
CA ASN A 76 37.11 19.14 6.48
C ASN A 76 37.37 19.91 5.15
N GLU A 77 38.09 19.29 4.20
CA GLU A 77 38.30 19.77 2.84
C GLU A 77 37.61 18.79 1.87
N ALA A 78 36.47 19.22 1.33
CA ALA A 78 35.41 18.41 0.73
C ALA A 78 35.71 17.70 -0.61
N THR A 79 36.76 16.88 -0.75
CA THR A 79 36.94 16.06 -1.99
C THR A 79 37.30 14.59 -1.77
N TYR A 80 37.51 14.15 -0.53
CA TYR A 80 37.89 12.76 -0.26
C TYR A 80 37.33 12.19 1.05
N TYR A 81 37.21 10.88 1.09
CA TYR A 81 36.73 10.09 2.22
C TYR A 81 37.90 9.40 2.91
N LYS A 82 37.99 9.50 4.24
CA LYS A 82 39.00 8.81 5.05
C LYS A 82 38.39 7.55 5.68
N PHE A 83 38.83 6.38 5.23
CA PHE A 83 38.50 5.07 5.80
C PHE A 83 39.59 4.65 6.78
N SER A 84 39.22 4.29 8.01
CA SER A 84 40.15 3.84 9.05
C SER A 84 39.79 2.44 9.56
N ASN A 85 40.77 1.69 10.06
CA ASN A 85 40.64 0.30 10.55
C ASN A 85 40.20 -0.71 9.48
N ILE A 86 40.60 -0.51 8.22
CA ILE A 86 40.14 -1.29 7.06
C ILE A 86 40.92 -2.58 6.78
N GLN A 87 41.70 -3.09 7.73
CA GLN A 87 42.42 -4.36 7.52
C GLN A 87 41.41 -5.50 7.33
N ASN A 88 41.48 -6.17 6.18
CA ASN A 88 40.53 -7.23 5.74
C ASN A 88 39.08 -6.76 5.47
N GLU A 89 38.82 -5.46 5.53
CA GLU A 89 37.53 -4.88 5.16
C GLU A 89 37.37 -4.72 3.64
N LYS A 90 36.14 -4.48 3.19
CA LYS A 90 35.82 -4.14 1.78
C LYS A 90 35.27 -2.71 1.71
N ILE A 91 35.75 -1.88 0.79
CA ILE A 91 35.12 -0.58 0.48
C ILE A 91 34.27 -0.76 -0.77
N ILE A 92 32.98 -0.40 -0.74
CA ILE A 92 32.09 -0.48 -1.89
C ILE A 92 31.77 0.94 -2.38
N LEU A 93 32.20 1.28 -3.60
CA LEU A 93 31.85 2.49 -4.33
C LEU A 93 30.66 2.18 -5.24
N ASP A 94 29.49 2.76 -5.00
CA ASP A 94 28.40 2.73 -5.97
C ASP A 94 28.66 3.79 -7.06
N ILE A 95 28.73 3.38 -8.32
CA ILE A 95 28.81 4.32 -9.45
C ILE A 95 27.37 4.67 -9.88
N PRO A 96 27.00 5.95 -9.95
CA PRO A 96 25.64 6.41 -10.24
C PRO A 96 25.21 6.20 -11.71
N THR A 97 25.81 5.26 -12.43
CA THR A 97 25.37 4.88 -13.78
C THR A 97 24.33 3.76 -13.77
N SER A 98 23.97 3.24 -12.60
CA SER A 98 22.89 2.28 -12.46
C SER A 98 21.54 2.91 -12.86
N PRO A 99 20.76 2.31 -13.79
CA PRO A 99 19.38 2.72 -14.11
C PRO A 99 18.43 2.77 -12.91
N ARG A 100 18.89 2.29 -11.76
CA ARG A 100 18.16 2.17 -10.50
C ARG A 100 18.21 3.45 -9.66
N ARG A 101 19.24 4.30 -9.83
CA ARG A 101 19.41 5.56 -9.07
C ARG A 101 18.81 6.76 -9.78
N LEU A 102 18.60 6.64 -11.07
CA LEU A 102 18.12 7.69 -11.94
C LEU A 102 17.08 7.01 -12.82
N ARG A 103 15.83 7.49 -12.88
CA ARG A 103 14.83 7.08 -13.91
C ARG A 103 15.29 7.44 -15.34
N TYR A 104 16.59 7.58 -15.55
CA TYR A 104 17.25 8.11 -16.73
C TYR A 104 18.14 7.03 -17.33
N ASN A 105 18.32 7.10 -18.64
CA ASN A 105 19.20 6.18 -19.34
C ASN A 105 20.62 6.23 -18.74
N PRO A 106 21.24 5.07 -18.48
CA PRO A 106 22.59 4.95 -17.97
C PRO A 106 23.55 5.71 -18.90
N PHE A 107 24.36 6.61 -18.33
CA PHE A 107 25.15 7.54 -19.12
C PHE A 107 26.31 6.83 -19.82
N PRO A 108 26.56 7.12 -21.11
CA PRO A 108 27.77 6.68 -21.77
C PRO A 108 28.95 7.52 -21.25
N PHE A 109 29.89 6.86 -20.59
CA PHE A 109 31.19 7.41 -20.26
C PHE A 109 32.28 6.47 -20.80
N LYS A 110 33.40 7.04 -21.27
CA LYS A 110 34.51 6.30 -21.86
C LYS A 110 35.39 5.65 -20.80
N ALA A 111 35.57 6.31 -19.66
CA ALA A 111 36.41 5.82 -18.58
C ALA A 111 35.96 6.32 -17.21
N LEU A 112 36.18 5.51 -16.18
CA LEU A 112 36.02 5.88 -14.77
C LEU A 112 37.40 6.13 -14.18
N PHE A 113 37.58 7.25 -13.50
CA PHE A 113 38.81 7.54 -12.75
C PHE A 113 38.54 7.49 -11.27
N ILE A 114 39.39 6.84 -10.48
CA ILE A 114 39.29 6.80 -9.01
C ILE A 114 40.64 7.23 -8.45
N LYS A 115 40.66 8.22 -7.55
CA LYS A 115 41.89 8.59 -6.86
C LYS A 115 41.90 7.97 -5.48
N VAL A 116 42.99 7.31 -5.12
CA VAL A 116 43.20 6.82 -3.76
C VAL A 116 44.61 7.11 -3.25
N LYS A 117 44.76 7.20 -1.94
CA LYS A 117 46.05 7.18 -1.24
C LYS A 117 45.92 6.41 0.08
N SER A 118 47.03 6.03 0.68
CA SER A 118 47.08 5.33 1.97
C SER A 118 48.22 5.88 2.81
N GLU A 119 48.09 5.93 4.13
CA GLU A 119 49.16 6.44 5.00
C GLU A 119 50.44 5.60 4.92
N LYS A 120 50.30 4.29 4.65
CA LYS A 120 51.38 3.34 4.43
C LYS A 120 51.27 2.73 3.04
N ALA A 121 52.40 2.31 2.46
CA ALA A 121 52.38 1.57 1.21
C ALA A 121 51.55 0.29 1.37
N ALA A 122 50.53 0.10 0.54
CA ALA A 122 49.63 -1.05 0.61
C ALA A 122 49.27 -1.53 -0.79
N LYS A 123 49.15 -2.85 -0.94
CA LYS A 123 48.52 -3.43 -2.12
C LYS A 123 47.02 -3.39 -1.92
N VAL A 124 46.30 -3.09 -2.99
CA VAL A 124 44.86 -2.91 -2.97
C VAL A 124 44.31 -3.47 -4.26
N LYS A 125 43.24 -4.25 -4.17
CA LYS A 125 42.60 -4.84 -5.35
C LYS A 125 41.23 -4.21 -5.59
N PHE A 126 41.10 -3.57 -6.73
CA PHE A 126 39.83 -3.04 -7.22
C PHE A 126 39.06 -4.14 -7.96
N TYR A 127 37.76 -4.24 -7.72
CA TYR A 127 36.83 -5.14 -8.37
C TYR A 127 35.70 -4.31 -8.96
N PHE A 128 35.61 -4.25 -10.27
CA PHE A 128 34.61 -3.48 -10.99
C PHE A 128 33.46 -4.40 -11.36
N ILE A 129 32.31 -4.17 -10.74
CA ILE A 129 31.14 -5.04 -10.87
C ILE A 129 30.14 -4.41 -11.82
N ALA A 130 29.77 -5.18 -12.83
CA ALA A 130 28.69 -4.87 -13.75
C ALA A 130 27.66 -6.00 -13.74
N SER A 131 26.47 -5.73 -13.18
CA SER A 131 25.36 -6.68 -13.20
C SER A 131 24.02 -5.96 -13.28
N ASN A 132 23.06 -6.54 -14.00
CA ASN A 132 21.66 -6.13 -14.00
C ASN A 132 20.87 -6.77 -12.86
N ASP A 133 21.44 -7.78 -12.19
CA ASP A 133 20.81 -8.50 -11.10
C ASP A 133 21.23 -7.91 -9.75
N GLU A 134 20.24 -7.43 -9.01
CA GLU A 134 20.41 -6.80 -7.72
C GLU A 134 20.86 -7.78 -6.64
N GLU A 135 20.49 -9.05 -6.75
CA GLU A 135 20.98 -10.08 -5.84
C GLU A 135 22.45 -10.41 -6.10
N GLU A 136 22.89 -10.38 -7.37
CA GLU A 136 24.31 -10.54 -7.70
C GLU A 136 25.14 -9.38 -7.12
N ILE A 137 24.64 -8.15 -7.24
CA ILE A 137 25.25 -6.94 -6.66
C ILE A 137 25.27 -7.00 -5.13
N LYS A 138 24.15 -7.32 -4.49
CA LYS A 138 24.01 -7.27 -3.02
C LYS A 138 24.85 -8.34 -2.31
N TYR A 139 25.10 -9.48 -2.95
CA TYR A 139 25.80 -10.61 -2.35
C TYR A 139 27.15 -10.95 -2.98
N SER A 140 27.64 -10.17 -3.95
CA SER A 140 28.87 -10.49 -4.69
C SER A 140 28.89 -11.94 -5.21
N LYS A 141 27.73 -12.46 -5.66
CA LYS A 141 27.63 -13.86 -6.09
C LYS A 141 28.63 -14.09 -7.25
N PRO A 142 29.34 -15.23 -7.33
CA PRO A 142 30.42 -15.49 -8.29
C PRO A 142 30.08 -15.39 -9.80
N GLY A 143 28.86 -14.97 -10.18
CA GLY A 143 28.37 -14.86 -11.56
C GLY A 143 28.36 -13.44 -12.15
N SER A 144 28.53 -12.38 -11.34
CA SER A 144 28.66 -11.02 -11.85
C SER A 144 30.01 -10.85 -12.56
N LEU A 145 30.01 -10.26 -13.77
CA LEU A 145 31.28 -9.98 -14.45
C LEU A 145 32.07 -9.01 -13.59
N THR A 146 33.26 -9.43 -13.20
CA THR A 146 34.14 -8.68 -12.30
C THR A 146 35.49 -8.51 -12.98
N TYR A 147 35.76 -7.31 -13.49
CA TYR A 147 37.12 -6.93 -13.86
C TYR A 147 37.86 -6.60 -12.56
N SER A 148 39.09 -7.07 -12.38
CA SER A 148 39.86 -6.72 -11.17
C SER A 148 41.28 -6.31 -11.49
N GLU A 149 41.75 -5.27 -10.80
CA GLU A 149 43.09 -4.73 -10.95
C GLU A 149 43.73 -4.56 -9.57
N GLU A 150 44.92 -5.12 -9.39
CA GLU A 150 45.70 -4.96 -8.14
C GLU A 150 46.72 -3.85 -8.32
N VAL A 151 46.75 -2.91 -7.38
CA VAL A 151 47.67 -1.78 -7.43
C VAL A 151 48.27 -1.48 -6.05
N THR A 152 49.54 -1.09 -6.05
CA THR A 152 50.22 -0.56 -4.87
C THR A 152 49.94 0.93 -4.73
N ILE A 153 49.34 1.33 -3.61
CA ILE A 153 49.09 2.73 -3.24
C ILE A 153 50.01 3.14 -2.09
N ASP A 154 50.27 4.44 -1.94
CA ASP A 154 51.13 5.01 -0.90
C ASP A 154 50.59 6.37 -0.44
N ALA A 155 51.39 7.14 0.29
CA ALA A 155 50.98 8.44 0.85
C ALA A 155 50.63 9.48 -0.23
N ASN A 156 51.02 9.26 -1.49
CA ASN A 156 50.65 10.10 -2.62
C ASN A 156 49.35 9.65 -3.27
N TRP A 157 48.56 10.61 -3.74
CA TRP A 157 47.38 10.34 -4.55
C TRP A 157 47.76 9.63 -5.84
N LYS A 158 47.19 8.44 -6.06
CA LYS A 158 47.27 7.70 -7.31
C LYS A 158 45.90 7.69 -7.96
N MET A 159 45.86 8.02 -9.26
CA MET A 159 44.65 7.99 -10.06
C MET A 159 44.61 6.70 -10.89
N PHE A 160 43.50 6.00 -10.79
CA PHE A 160 43.23 4.75 -11.49
C PHE A 160 42.21 5.01 -12.59
N LYS A 161 42.58 4.75 -13.83
CA LYS A 161 41.68 4.85 -14.99
C LYS A 161 41.18 3.46 -15.36
N LEU A 162 39.88 3.27 -15.31
CA LEU A 162 39.20 2.11 -15.87
C LEU A 162 38.56 2.49 -17.20
N ASP A 163 39.03 1.91 -18.29
CA ASP A 163 38.44 2.11 -19.61
C ASP A 163 37.18 1.23 -19.76
N ILE A 164 36.05 1.83 -20.11
CA ILE A 164 34.78 1.11 -20.22
C ILE A 164 34.77 0.18 -21.41
N ASP A 165 35.58 0.45 -22.44
CA ASP A 165 35.72 -0.46 -23.58
C ASP A 165 36.40 -1.77 -23.18
N VAL A 166 37.29 -1.78 -22.19
CA VAL A 166 37.88 -3.02 -21.64
C VAL A 166 36.78 -3.89 -21.04
N ILE A 167 35.90 -3.29 -20.25
CA ILE A 167 34.77 -3.99 -19.64
C ILE A 167 33.79 -4.45 -20.70
N ASN A 168 33.46 -3.62 -21.69
CA ASN A 168 32.58 -3.99 -22.80
C ASN A 168 33.14 -5.14 -23.64
N ASN A 169 34.46 -5.20 -23.83
CA ASN A 169 35.11 -6.29 -24.55
C ASN A 169 35.10 -7.60 -23.74
N GLU A 170 35.39 -7.55 -22.43
CA GLU A 170 35.23 -8.72 -21.54
C GLU A 170 33.77 -9.21 -21.48
N ARG A 171 32.79 -8.29 -21.56
CA ARG A 171 31.36 -8.64 -21.67
C ARG A 171 31.02 -9.35 -22.96
N LYS A 172 31.51 -8.83 -24.09
CA LYS A 172 31.32 -9.44 -25.40
C LYS A 172 31.87 -10.87 -25.41
N ASN A 173 33.03 -11.07 -24.78
CA ASN A 173 33.66 -12.38 -24.67
C ASN A 173 32.92 -13.35 -23.72
N SER A 174 32.11 -12.85 -22.79
CA SER A 174 31.31 -13.66 -21.84
C SER A 174 29.85 -13.88 -22.27
N GLY A 175 29.43 -13.37 -23.43
CA GLY A 175 28.09 -13.60 -23.99
C GLY A 175 26.94 -12.81 -23.33
N LYS A 176 27.25 -11.79 -22.53
CA LYS A 176 26.26 -10.96 -21.79
C LYS A 176 26.13 -9.55 -22.40
N GLU A 177 25.52 -9.42 -23.59
CA GLU A 177 25.51 -8.16 -24.39
C GLU A 177 24.53 -7.04 -23.95
N LYS A 178 23.64 -7.25 -22.97
CA LYS A 178 22.51 -6.32 -22.69
C LYS A 178 22.57 -5.53 -21.37
N ILE A 179 23.73 -5.28 -20.79
CA ILE A 179 23.86 -4.63 -19.47
C ILE A 179 24.46 -3.23 -19.59
N PRO A 180 23.84 -2.18 -19.03
CA PRO A 180 24.39 -0.84 -19.05
C PRO A 180 25.34 -0.60 -17.88
N GLY A 181 26.54 -0.06 -18.17
CA GLY A 181 27.41 0.58 -17.16
C GLY A 181 28.09 -0.33 -16.14
N VAL A 182 29.10 0.22 -15.45
CA VAL A 182 29.69 -0.36 -14.23
C VAL A 182 28.89 0.18 -13.07
N ASN A 183 28.38 -0.70 -12.20
CA ASN A 183 27.48 -0.31 -11.13
C ASN A 183 28.22 -0.10 -9.81
N GLN A 184 29.28 -0.87 -9.56
CA GLN A 184 30.03 -0.80 -8.31
C GLN A 184 31.53 -0.99 -8.51
N VAL A 185 32.32 -0.43 -7.62
CA VAL A 185 33.75 -0.75 -7.46
C VAL A 185 33.97 -1.21 -6.03
N ILE A 186 34.42 -2.45 -5.85
CA ILE A 186 34.80 -2.96 -4.54
C ILE A 186 36.31 -2.91 -4.40
N ILE A 187 36.81 -2.32 -3.33
CA ILE A 187 38.22 -2.27 -2.96
C ILE A 187 38.44 -3.31 -1.85
N LYS A 188 39.30 -4.33 -2.06
CA LYS A 188 39.62 -5.36 -1.05
C LYS A 188 41.13 -5.57 -0.88
N ASN A 189 41.47 -6.42 0.08
CA ASN A 189 42.83 -6.91 0.39
C ASN A 189 43.76 -5.75 0.76
N MET A 190 43.34 -4.93 1.73
CA MET A 190 44.07 -3.74 2.14
C MET A 190 45.00 -4.08 3.31
N ASP A 191 46.31 -4.00 3.09
CA ASP A 191 47.33 -4.12 4.14
C ASP A 191 47.56 -2.79 4.90
N SER A 192 46.58 -1.87 4.88
CA SER A 192 46.67 -0.54 5.49
C SER A 192 45.62 -0.32 6.57
N ASP A 193 46.02 0.39 7.63
CA ASP A 193 45.13 0.83 8.69
C ASP A 193 44.24 2.01 8.25
N THR A 194 44.62 2.75 7.20
CA THR A 194 43.89 3.94 6.74
C THR A 194 44.08 4.23 5.25
N MET A 195 42.97 4.41 4.54
CA MET A 195 42.92 4.78 3.11
C MET A 195 42.10 6.05 2.92
N TYR A 196 42.47 6.84 1.92
CA TYR A 196 41.68 7.96 1.44
C TYR A 196 41.24 7.69 0.01
N VAL A 197 39.94 7.85 -0.26
CA VAL A 197 39.36 7.70 -1.59
C VAL A 197 38.73 9.03 -2.00
N GLU A 198 39.21 9.62 -3.09
CA GLU A 198 38.56 10.74 -3.75
C GLU A 198 37.50 10.20 -4.71
N LEU A 199 36.40 10.94 -4.86
CA LEU A 199 35.26 10.47 -5.63
C LEU A 199 35.60 10.13 -7.07
N PRO A 200 34.86 9.21 -7.69
CA PRO A 200 35.12 8.84 -9.06
C PRO A 200 34.83 9.99 -10.04
N TYR A 201 35.67 10.13 -11.05
CA TYR A 201 35.44 11.01 -12.20
C TYR A 201 35.01 10.18 -13.41
N LEU A 202 34.08 10.68 -14.21
CA LEU A 202 33.60 10.03 -15.43
C LEU A 202 34.12 10.78 -16.66
N ASP A 203 34.79 10.10 -17.59
CA ASP A 203 35.15 10.66 -18.90
C ASP A 203 33.92 10.66 -19.81
N VAL A 204 33.21 11.77 -19.89
CA VAL A 204 32.02 11.91 -20.73
C VAL A 204 32.34 12.75 -21.96
N SER A 205 31.60 12.51 -23.05
CA SER A 205 31.66 13.45 -24.18
C SER A 205 31.15 14.82 -23.72
N TYR A 206 31.71 15.88 -24.31
CA TYR A 206 31.27 17.25 -24.03
C TYR A 206 29.75 17.42 -24.21
N GLU A 207 29.19 16.84 -25.28
CA GLU A 207 27.76 16.89 -25.56
C GLU A 207 26.94 16.21 -24.44
N ALA A 208 27.37 15.05 -23.96
CA ALA A 208 26.70 14.36 -22.86
C ALA A 208 26.75 15.18 -21.56
N ALA A 209 27.89 15.82 -21.27
CA ALA A 209 28.03 16.73 -20.12
C ALA A 209 27.08 17.93 -20.22
N MET A 210 26.90 18.51 -21.41
CA MET A 210 25.98 19.63 -21.62
C MET A 210 24.51 19.22 -21.54
N ARG A 211 24.12 18.07 -22.11
CA ARG A 211 22.76 17.50 -21.94
C ARG A 211 22.43 17.31 -20.47
N LEU A 212 23.38 16.78 -19.69
CA LEU A 212 23.27 16.61 -18.24
C LEU A 212 23.05 17.93 -17.52
N ARG A 213 23.90 18.92 -17.77
CA ARG A 213 23.81 20.25 -17.14
C ARG A 213 22.50 20.94 -17.48
N TYR A 214 22.02 20.84 -18.72
CA TYR A 214 20.73 21.39 -19.15
C TYR A 214 19.55 20.69 -18.48
N LYS A 215 19.53 19.35 -18.44
CA LYS A 215 18.49 18.61 -17.73
C LYS A 215 18.44 18.94 -16.25
N ARG A 216 19.61 19.10 -15.62
CA ARG A 216 19.68 19.58 -14.23
C ARG A 216 19.14 20.98 -14.08
N PHE A 217 19.47 21.88 -15.00
CA PHE A 217 18.91 23.22 -14.98
C PHE A 217 17.38 23.17 -14.95
N LEU A 218 16.75 22.32 -15.77
CA LEU A 218 15.29 22.18 -15.77
C LEU A 218 14.77 21.70 -14.42
N ASN A 219 15.37 20.65 -13.84
CA ASN A 219 14.99 20.16 -12.51
C ASN A 219 15.18 21.25 -11.43
N TRP A 220 16.27 22.02 -11.49
CA TRP A 220 16.51 23.14 -10.57
C TRP A 220 15.44 24.20 -10.70
N TYR A 221 15.13 24.61 -11.93
CA TYR A 221 14.09 25.59 -12.18
C TYR A 221 12.76 25.11 -11.61
N ASP A 222 12.44 23.83 -11.77
CA ASP A 222 11.27 23.22 -11.17
C ASP A 222 11.32 23.24 -9.63
N TYR A 223 12.47 23.00 -8.98
CA TYR A 223 12.63 23.14 -7.52
C TYR A 223 12.51 24.59 -7.06
N MET A 224 13.03 25.55 -7.84
CA MET A 224 12.89 26.96 -7.54
C MET A 224 11.44 27.43 -7.58
N LEU A 225 10.66 26.93 -8.54
CA LEU A 225 9.23 27.19 -8.58
C LEU A 225 8.53 26.61 -7.36
N LEU A 226 8.95 25.42 -6.90
CA LEU A 226 8.42 24.80 -5.69
C LEU A 226 8.76 25.62 -4.44
N ASP A 227 10.01 26.02 -4.26
CA ASP A 227 10.45 26.90 -3.18
C ASP A 227 9.67 28.22 -3.20
N GLN A 228 9.43 28.79 -4.38
CA GLN A 228 8.62 30.00 -4.52
C GLN A 228 7.19 29.79 -4.02
N GLU A 229 6.56 28.66 -4.36
CA GLU A 229 5.23 28.28 -3.85
C GLU A 229 5.25 28.14 -2.32
N ILE A 230 6.25 27.46 -1.76
CA ILE A 230 6.43 27.28 -0.32
C ILE A 230 6.60 28.64 0.38
N PHE A 231 7.48 29.50 -0.13
CA PHE A 231 7.76 30.81 0.46
C PHE A 231 6.57 31.76 0.35
N ALA A 232 5.77 31.64 -0.71
CA ALA A 232 4.51 32.36 -0.85
C ALA A 232 3.47 31.93 0.18
N ILE A 233 3.41 30.64 0.54
CA ILE A 233 2.53 30.14 1.61
C ILE A 233 2.93 30.74 2.96
N HIS A 234 4.23 30.77 3.26
CA HIS A 234 4.77 31.22 4.55
C HIS A 234 4.96 32.74 4.66
N THR A 235 4.77 33.50 3.57
CA THR A 235 4.93 34.96 3.51
C THR A 235 6.33 35.49 3.84
N ILE A 236 7.35 34.62 3.89
CA ILE A 236 8.76 34.97 4.13
C ILE A 236 9.54 34.72 2.85
N GLY A 237 10.29 35.72 2.36
CA GLY A 237 11.21 35.55 1.22
C GLY A 237 10.55 35.41 -0.16
N ALA A 238 9.21 35.42 -0.25
CA ALA A 238 8.47 35.22 -1.51
C ALA A 238 8.89 36.18 -2.65
N ALA A 239 8.95 37.49 -2.38
CA ALA A 239 9.35 38.49 -3.37
C ALA A 239 10.81 38.28 -3.86
N LYS A 240 11.66 37.75 -3.00
CA LYS A 240 13.06 37.48 -3.31
C LYS A 240 13.21 36.23 -4.17
N ALA A 241 12.52 35.14 -3.81
CA ALA A 241 12.47 33.94 -4.67
C ALA A 241 11.87 34.24 -6.04
N GLU A 242 10.79 35.03 -6.09
CA GLU A 242 10.20 35.49 -7.36
C GLU A 242 11.20 36.31 -8.21
N SER A 243 12.01 37.18 -7.57
CA SER A 243 13.05 37.96 -8.25
C SER A 243 14.14 37.05 -8.85
N TYR A 244 14.62 36.05 -8.10
CA TYR A 244 15.56 35.06 -8.61
C TYR A 244 14.96 34.23 -9.75
N ALA A 245 13.74 33.71 -9.57
CA ALA A 245 13.04 32.94 -10.60
C ALA A 245 12.86 33.74 -11.89
N LYS A 246 12.48 35.03 -11.80
CA LYS A 246 12.37 35.93 -12.95
C LYS A 246 13.71 36.16 -13.66
N LYS A 247 14.80 36.40 -12.91
CA LYS A 247 16.14 36.59 -13.48
C LYS A 247 16.65 35.31 -14.17
N ILE A 248 16.51 34.18 -13.50
CA ILE A 248 16.94 32.87 -14.01
C ILE A 248 16.13 32.48 -15.24
N LYS A 249 14.80 32.64 -15.21
CA LYS A 249 13.95 32.43 -16.38
C LYS A 249 14.35 33.35 -17.54
N SER A 250 14.58 34.65 -17.28
CA SER A 250 15.01 35.57 -18.34
C SER A 250 16.34 35.17 -18.99
N ILE A 251 17.29 34.61 -18.23
CA ILE A 251 18.56 34.17 -18.80
C ILE A 251 18.38 32.83 -19.52
N PHE A 252 17.52 31.96 -18.99
CA PHE A 252 17.19 30.68 -19.60
C PHE A 252 16.46 30.81 -20.93
N ASP A 253 15.43 31.65 -21.01
CA ASP A 253 14.67 31.90 -22.26
C ASP A 253 15.65 32.37 -23.36
N LYS A 254 16.52 33.35 -23.04
CA LYS A 254 17.58 33.82 -23.96
C LYS A 254 18.57 32.73 -24.37
N THR A 255 18.83 31.78 -23.46
CA THR A 255 19.76 30.68 -23.69
C THR A 255 19.12 29.58 -24.53
N THR A 256 17.83 29.32 -24.35
CA THR A 256 17.05 28.32 -25.09
C THR A 256 16.84 28.74 -26.54
N ASP A 257 16.58 30.02 -26.81
CA ASP A 257 16.46 30.55 -28.18
C ASP A 257 17.73 30.36 -29.03
N GLU A 258 18.90 30.19 -28.38
CA GLU A 258 20.19 29.96 -29.05
C GLU A 258 20.55 28.48 -29.18
N PHE A 259 19.93 27.61 -28.38
CA PHE A 259 19.99 26.18 -28.58
C PHE A 259 18.91 25.81 -29.62
N ASP A 260 19.32 25.38 -30.82
CA ASP A 260 18.41 24.94 -31.89
C ASP A 260 17.75 23.59 -31.50
N ILE A 261 16.89 23.64 -30.47
CA ILE A 261 16.22 22.50 -29.85
C ILE A 261 14.88 22.31 -30.54
N GLU A 262 14.81 21.38 -31.48
CA GLU A 262 13.53 20.79 -31.85
C GLU A 262 13.04 19.94 -30.67
N THR A 263 12.10 20.48 -29.90
CA THR A 263 11.42 19.71 -28.86
C THR A 263 10.44 18.76 -29.53
N ASP A 264 10.69 17.44 -29.45
CA ASP A 264 9.65 16.47 -29.75
C ASP A 264 8.58 16.58 -28.66
N THR A 265 7.46 17.20 -29.03
CA THR A 265 6.33 17.51 -28.12
C THR A 265 5.75 16.31 -27.38
N LYS A 266 6.04 15.07 -27.81
CA LYS A 266 5.51 13.85 -27.19
C LYS A 266 6.39 13.29 -26.06
N ASP A 267 7.66 13.67 -25.99
CA ASP A 267 8.56 13.18 -24.95
C ASP A 267 9.51 14.31 -24.53
N LYS A 268 9.06 15.14 -23.57
CA LYS A 268 9.79 16.32 -23.07
C LYS A 268 11.23 16.01 -22.62
N PHE A 269 11.59 14.74 -22.45
CA PHE A 269 12.89 14.29 -21.98
C PHE A 269 13.83 13.78 -23.09
N ASN A 270 13.35 13.62 -24.32
CA ASN A 270 14.13 13.11 -25.45
C ASN A 270 14.53 14.27 -26.38
N ILE A 271 15.45 15.10 -25.90
CA ILE A 271 15.99 16.22 -26.67
C ILE A 271 17.18 15.71 -27.51
N GLU A 272 17.03 15.66 -28.84
CA GLU A 272 18.16 15.56 -29.76
C GLU A 272 18.79 16.94 -29.95
N LEU A 273 19.95 17.15 -29.34
CA LEU A 273 20.73 18.37 -29.56
C LEU A 273 21.43 18.27 -30.93
N LYS A 274 20.94 18.99 -31.93
CA LYS A 274 21.68 19.22 -33.17
C LYS A 274 22.85 20.17 -32.83
N SER A 275 24.08 19.65 -32.94
CA SER A 275 25.39 20.33 -32.77
C SER A 275 25.37 21.74 -32.14
N ILE A 276 25.75 21.86 -30.87
CA ILE A 276 25.87 23.14 -30.17
C ILE A 276 27.16 23.85 -30.58
N LYS A 277 27.07 25.08 -31.11
CA LYS A 277 28.22 26.00 -31.19
C LYS A 277 28.33 26.82 -29.92
N ILE A 278 29.27 26.45 -29.05
CA ILE A 278 29.56 27.21 -27.83
C ILE A 278 30.29 28.49 -28.24
N ASN A 279 29.70 29.64 -27.94
CA ASN A 279 30.33 30.94 -28.10
C ASN A 279 30.57 31.58 -26.73
N GLU A 280 31.38 32.64 -26.70
CA GLU A 280 31.73 33.38 -25.48
C GLU A 280 30.50 33.96 -24.76
N GLN A 281 29.42 34.27 -25.49
CA GLN A 281 28.16 34.76 -24.90
C GLN A 281 27.44 33.68 -24.10
N LEU A 282 27.34 32.46 -24.64
CA LEU A 282 26.76 31.31 -23.94
C LEU A 282 27.55 31.00 -22.66
N GLU A 283 28.88 31.06 -22.73
CA GLU A 283 29.74 30.85 -21.56
C GLU A 283 29.51 31.90 -20.46
N ASN A 284 29.41 33.18 -20.83
CA ASN A 284 29.14 34.26 -19.88
C ASN A 284 27.74 34.15 -19.25
N ARG A 285 26.73 33.71 -20.01
CA ARG A 285 25.38 33.44 -19.47
C ARG A 285 25.36 32.25 -18.53
N ILE A 286 26.10 31.19 -18.84
CA ILE A 286 26.27 30.05 -17.91
C ILE A 286 26.93 30.53 -16.61
N LYS A 287 27.94 31.42 -16.66
CA LYS A 287 28.57 32.01 -15.46
C LYS A 287 27.57 32.84 -14.66
N GLU A 288 26.77 33.68 -15.33
CA GLU A 288 25.73 34.48 -14.69
C GLU A 288 24.69 33.59 -14.01
N LEU A 289 24.22 32.53 -14.69
CA LEU A 289 23.33 31.52 -14.12
C LEU A 289 23.93 30.88 -12.88
N THR A 290 25.16 30.36 -12.95
CA THR A 290 25.83 29.73 -11.79
C THR A 290 25.97 30.69 -10.61
N GLY A 291 26.28 31.97 -10.85
CA GLY A 291 26.33 32.99 -9.81
C GLY A 291 24.98 33.24 -9.16
N LEU A 292 23.91 33.37 -9.96
CA LEU A 292 22.54 33.52 -9.48
C LEU A 292 22.08 32.30 -8.70
N PHE A 293 22.46 31.10 -9.13
CA PHE A 293 22.14 29.85 -8.47
C PHE A 293 22.80 29.70 -7.10
N ASN A 294 24.08 30.06 -6.98
CA ASN A 294 24.76 30.09 -5.69
C ASN A 294 24.10 31.08 -4.72
N GLY A 295 23.80 32.29 -5.21
CA GLY A 295 23.08 33.29 -4.43
C GLY A 295 21.68 32.82 -4.04
N TYR A 296 21.02 32.07 -4.92
CA TYR A 296 19.73 31.45 -4.67
C TYR A 296 19.81 30.41 -3.56
N LEU A 297 20.62 29.35 -3.69
CA LEU A 297 20.72 28.28 -2.68
C LEU A 297 20.99 28.82 -1.28
N TYR A 298 21.95 29.73 -1.15
CA TYR A 298 22.27 30.36 0.13
C TYR A 298 21.09 31.17 0.68
N SER A 299 20.42 31.96 -0.18
CA SER A 299 19.22 32.70 0.22
C SER A 299 18.08 31.77 0.62
N THR A 300 17.90 30.67 -0.10
CA THR A 300 16.85 29.68 0.11
C THR A 300 17.07 28.94 1.44
N GLU A 301 18.30 28.57 1.79
CA GLU A 301 18.61 28.03 3.12
C GLU A 301 18.25 29.03 4.23
N CYS A 302 18.69 30.28 4.12
CA CYS A 302 18.36 31.33 5.08
C CYS A 302 16.83 31.47 5.26
N ILE A 303 16.07 31.48 4.15
CA ILE A 303 14.61 31.60 4.19
C ILE A 303 13.98 30.37 4.85
N TYR A 304 14.39 29.15 4.50
CA TYR A 304 13.89 27.93 5.14
C TYR A 304 14.14 27.92 6.65
N ARG A 305 15.35 28.28 7.10
CA ARG A 305 15.68 28.37 8.53
C ARG A 305 14.83 29.43 9.24
N LEU A 306 14.58 30.58 8.60
CA LEU A 306 13.70 31.61 9.15
C LEU A 306 12.24 31.14 9.26
N ILE A 307 11.73 30.41 8.28
CA ILE A 307 10.39 29.79 8.33
C ILE A 307 10.32 28.83 9.52
N GLY A 308 11.30 27.94 9.66
CA GLY A 308 11.37 27.00 10.79
C GLY A 308 11.41 27.68 12.15
N ILE A 309 12.25 28.71 12.29
CA ILE A 309 12.34 29.52 13.52
C ILE A 309 11.01 30.21 13.84
N ARG A 310 10.32 30.74 12.83
CA ARG A 310 9.00 31.36 13.02
C ARG A 310 7.98 30.36 13.54
N GLU A 311 7.90 29.18 12.93
CA GLU A 311 7.00 28.11 13.38
C GLU A 311 7.30 27.67 14.82
N GLU A 312 8.59 27.58 15.18
CA GLU A 312 9.03 27.28 16.55
C GLU A 312 8.62 28.38 17.54
N LEU A 313 8.81 29.66 17.19
CA LEU A 313 8.39 30.79 18.02
C LEU A 313 6.87 30.86 18.19
N ASP A 314 6.10 30.61 17.13
CA ASP A 314 4.62 30.59 17.17
C ASP A 314 4.11 29.45 18.07
N LEU A 315 4.77 28.29 18.05
CA LEU A 315 4.46 27.18 18.96
C LEU A 315 4.84 27.50 20.41
N LEU A 316 6.00 28.13 20.62
CA LEU A 316 6.42 28.58 21.94
C LEU A 316 5.44 29.58 22.54
N GLU A 317 4.91 30.51 21.74
CA GLU A 317 3.88 31.45 22.18
C GLU A 317 2.65 30.73 22.74
N LYS A 318 2.15 29.74 22.01
CA LYS A 318 0.98 28.92 22.40
C LYS A 318 1.25 28.15 23.69
N ARG A 319 2.41 27.50 23.78
CA ARG A 319 2.82 26.75 24.98
C ARG A 319 2.95 27.66 26.19
N ILE A 320 3.60 28.82 26.03
CA ILE A 320 3.72 29.83 27.09
C ILE A 320 2.34 30.32 27.51
N ALA A 321 1.42 30.58 26.58
CA ALA A 321 0.06 31.00 26.89
C ALA A 321 -0.67 29.96 27.75
N LEU A 322 -0.60 28.67 27.39
CA LEU A 322 -1.22 27.58 28.14
C LEU A 322 -0.56 27.31 29.50
N LEU A 323 0.75 27.56 29.63
CA LEU A 323 1.49 27.39 30.90
C LEU A 323 1.33 28.58 31.86
N LYS A 324 1.02 29.78 31.35
CA LYS A 324 0.79 30.98 32.17
C LYS A 324 -0.38 30.83 33.14
N ASP A 325 -1.43 30.13 32.74
CA ASP A 325 -2.62 29.91 33.57
C ASP A 325 -2.33 29.15 34.88
N ASN A 326 -1.12 28.61 35.06
CA ASN A 326 -0.70 27.89 36.26
C ASN A 326 0.56 28.47 36.94
N ASP A 327 0.95 29.73 36.62
CA ASP A 327 2.14 30.41 37.18
C ASP A 327 3.49 29.66 36.98
N VAL A 328 3.59 28.80 35.95
CA VAL A 328 4.78 27.94 35.73
C VAL A 328 5.90 28.68 34.96
N ILE A 329 5.55 29.73 34.21
CA ILE A 329 6.50 30.53 33.43
C ILE A 329 6.95 31.75 34.23
N SER A 330 8.26 31.93 34.39
CA SER A 330 8.82 33.10 35.06
C SER A 330 8.73 34.36 34.20
N GLN A 331 8.67 35.52 34.85
CA GLN A 331 8.71 36.82 34.15
C GLN A 331 9.98 36.99 33.29
N LYS A 332 11.10 36.41 33.72
CA LYS A 332 12.37 36.44 32.97
C LYS A 332 12.27 35.67 31.66
N GLU A 333 11.72 34.46 31.68
CA GLU A 333 11.50 33.65 30.47
C GLU A 333 10.56 34.37 29.49
N LEU A 334 9.48 34.97 30.00
CA LEU A 334 8.55 35.75 29.18
C LEU A 334 9.21 36.97 28.55
N GLN A 335 10.07 37.69 29.29
CA GLN A 335 10.83 38.82 28.77
C GLN A 335 11.80 38.39 27.66
N ILE A 336 12.53 37.28 27.85
CA ILE A 336 13.43 36.71 26.84
C ILE A 336 12.65 36.33 25.59
N PHE A 337 11.54 35.61 25.73
CA PHE A 337 10.69 35.21 24.59
C PHE A 337 10.16 36.41 23.82
N ASN A 338 9.63 37.42 24.52
CA ASN A 338 9.13 38.64 23.89
C ASN A 338 10.24 39.43 23.18
N GLN A 339 11.47 39.38 23.69
CA GLN A 339 12.63 39.99 23.02
C GLN A 339 12.98 39.23 21.74
N LEU A 340 13.02 37.90 21.78
CA LEU A 340 13.26 37.07 20.59
C LEU A 340 12.23 37.32 19.49
N LYS A 341 10.94 37.44 19.83
CA LYS A 341 9.91 37.80 18.83
C LYS A 341 10.19 39.14 18.14
N LYS A 342 10.61 40.16 18.90
CA LYS A 342 10.97 41.47 18.34
C LYS A 342 12.24 41.41 17.48
N ASP A 343 13.22 40.65 17.94
CA ASP A 343 14.50 40.49 17.25
C ASP A 343 14.32 39.72 15.94
N PHE A 344 13.37 38.77 15.87
CA PHE A 344 13.04 38.04 14.65
C PHE A 344 12.60 38.96 13.51
N ASP A 345 11.75 39.96 13.81
CA ASP A 345 11.20 40.89 12.81
C ASP A 345 12.27 41.80 12.17
N ILE A 346 13.45 41.93 12.79
CA ILE A 346 14.56 42.75 12.30
C ILE A 346 15.75 41.93 11.78
N LEU A 347 15.65 40.59 11.78
CA LEU A 347 16.74 39.72 11.30
C LEU A 347 17.07 40.00 9.84
N ASN A 348 18.36 40.07 9.53
CA ASN A 348 18.79 40.10 8.14
C ASN A 348 18.56 38.73 7.47
N THR A 349 17.60 38.67 6.56
CA THR A 349 17.23 37.45 5.81
C THR A 349 18.33 36.86 4.92
N GLU A 350 19.47 37.55 4.79
CA GLU A 350 20.61 37.11 3.99
C GLU A 350 21.84 36.74 4.83
N ASN A 351 21.75 36.81 6.16
CA ASN A 351 22.90 36.58 7.03
C ASN A 351 22.76 35.25 7.79
N LEU A 352 23.24 34.15 7.20
CA LEU A 352 23.14 32.83 7.81
C LEU A 352 23.76 32.76 9.21
N ALA A 353 24.89 33.44 9.43
CA ALA A 353 25.56 33.44 10.74
C ALA A 353 24.71 34.11 11.83
N GLU A 354 24.02 35.20 11.48
CA GLU A 354 23.08 35.89 12.35
C GLU A 354 21.84 35.02 12.63
N ILE A 355 21.28 34.37 11.61
CA ILE A 355 20.16 33.44 11.73
C ILE A 355 20.52 32.25 12.64
N LEU A 356 21.71 31.65 12.47
CA LEU A 356 22.18 30.54 13.30
C LEU A 356 22.43 30.99 14.75
N THR A 357 22.95 32.21 14.96
CA THR A 357 23.11 32.79 16.29
C THR A 357 21.75 33.01 16.95
N PHE A 358 20.77 33.51 16.19
CA PHE A 358 19.40 33.68 16.67
C PHE A 358 18.76 32.33 17.03
N LYS A 359 18.87 31.32 16.16
CA LYS A 359 18.39 29.95 16.40
C LYS A 359 18.94 29.40 17.72
N LYS A 360 20.23 29.56 17.98
CA LYS A 360 20.85 29.13 19.24
C LYS A 360 20.23 29.79 20.47
N ASN A 361 19.85 31.08 20.38
CA ASN A 361 19.16 31.76 21.47
C ASN A 361 17.72 31.25 21.63
N THR A 362 17.03 30.97 20.52
CA THR A 362 15.73 30.31 20.51
C THR A 362 15.80 28.92 21.16
N ASP A 363 16.81 28.11 20.86
CA ASP A 363 17.01 26.77 21.46
C ASP A 363 17.12 26.82 22.99
N ILE A 364 17.77 27.86 23.52
CA ILE A 364 17.92 28.03 24.97
C ILE A 364 16.56 28.24 25.63
N ILE A 365 15.73 29.15 25.12
CA ILE A 365 14.40 29.38 25.67
C ILE A 365 13.49 28.18 25.42
N GLU A 366 13.61 27.55 24.25
CA GLU A 366 12.79 26.41 23.86
C GLU A 366 13.01 25.21 24.80
N ASN A 367 14.25 24.91 25.15
CA ASN A 367 14.57 23.86 26.12
C ASN A 367 14.02 24.16 27.52
N GLN A 368 14.08 25.42 27.98
CA GLN A 368 13.52 25.82 29.28
C GLN A 368 11.99 25.66 29.33
N ILE A 369 11.30 26.07 28.26
CA ILE A 369 9.85 25.91 28.15
C ILE A 369 9.48 24.43 28.00
N TRP A 370 10.27 23.64 27.27
CA TRP A 370 9.99 22.23 27.03
C TRP A 370 9.99 21.38 28.29
N GLU A 371 10.93 21.57 29.21
CA GLU A 371 10.95 20.80 30.47
C GLU A 371 9.62 20.94 31.24
N LYS A 372 9.02 22.13 31.18
CA LYS A 372 7.71 22.43 31.78
C LYS A 372 6.55 21.92 30.93
N TRP A 373 6.65 22.06 29.61
CA TRP A 373 5.61 21.63 28.67
C TRP A 373 5.46 20.11 28.62
N SER A 374 6.58 19.39 28.54
CA SER A 374 6.66 17.94 28.39
C SER A 374 6.01 17.17 29.55
N THR A 375 5.95 17.79 30.72
CA THR A 375 5.35 17.24 31.95
C THR A 375 4.00 17.89 32.30
N SER A 376 3.49 18.76 31.43
CA SER A 376 2.21 19.44 31.66
C SER A 376 1.02 18.48 31.54
N LYS A 377 -0.16 18.94 31.99
CA LYS A 377 -1.43 18.22 31.86
C LYS A 377 -2.01 18.25 30.44
N TYR A 378 -1.41 19.02 29.53
CA TYR A 378 -1.91 19.16 28.18
C TYR A 378 -1.48 17.96 27.35
N GLY A 379 -2.41 17.44 26.56
CA GLY A 379 -2.18 16.33 25.67
C GLY A 379 -3.18 16.37 24.53
N THR A 380 -2.91 15.53 23.53
CA THR A 380 -3.80 15.36 22.38
C THR A 380 -5.15 14.81 22.86
N TYR A 381 -6.24 15.25 22.26
CA TYR A 381 -7.57 14.71 22.55
C TYR A 381 -8.45 14.70 21.30
N ARG A 382 -9.52 13.92 21.36
CA ARG A 382 -10.52 13.80 20.30
C ARG A 382 -11.85 14.36 20.75
N SER A 383 -12.52 15.10 19.87
CA SER A 383 -13.92 15.53 20.03
C SER A 383 -14.72 15.11 18.81
N GLY A 384 -15.44 13.99 18.91
CA GLY A 384 -16.11 13.39 17.75
C GLY A 384 -15.12 12.93 16.68
N LEU A 385 -15.20 13.52 15.48
CA LEU A 385 -14.28 13.26 14.37
C LEU A 385 -13.05 14.19 14.38
N ASP A 386 -13.08 15.25 15.17
CA ASP A 386 -12.01 16.23 15.22
C ASP A 386 -10.96 15.80 16.25
N ILE A 387 -9.69 16.02 15.92
CA ILE A 387 -8.57 15.76 16.82
C ILE A 387 -7.85 17.08 17.08
N PHE A 388 -7.40 17.26 18.31
CA PHE A 388 -6.71 18.46 18.76
C PHE A 388 -5.36 18.10 19.35
N THR A 389 -4.33 18.88 19.01
CA THR A 389 -2.98 18.75 19.56
C THR A 389 -2.94 19.17 21.05
N ALA A 390 -1.82 18.91 21.72
CA ALA A 390 -1.58 19.41 23.07
C ALA A 390 -1.67 20.95 23.15
N GLU A 391 -1.24 21.66 22.11
CA GLU A 391 -1.38 23.12 21.93
C GLU A 391 -2.81 23.59 21.64
N GLN A 392 -3.82 22.70 21.69
CA GLN A 392 -5.23 22.99 21.45
C GLN A 392 -5.56 23.38 19.99
N GLU A 393 -4.73 22.98 19.04
CA GLU A 393 -4.96 23.22 17.61
C GLU A 393 -5.62 22.02 16.95
N HIS A 394 -6.48 22.27 15.96
CA HIS A 394 -7.00 21.18 15.12
C HIS A 394 -5.86 20.44 14.42
N MET A 395 -5.86 19.12 14.53
CA MET A 395 -4.86 18.22 13.97
C MET A 395 -5.49 17.42 12.83
N SER A 396 -5.16 17.77 11.59
CA SER A 396 -5.47 16.92 10.45
C SER A 396 -4.67 15.62 10.53
N LEU A 397 -5.27 14.48 10.20
CA LEU A 397 -4.58 13.20 10.07
C LEU A 397 -3.78 13.07 8.76
N MET A 398 -3.21 14.18 8.29
CA MET A 398 -2.42 14.28 7.07
C MET A 398 -0.96 14.41 7.47
N GLY A 399 -0.15 13.46 7.02
CA GLY A 399 1.20 13.31 7.52
C GLY A 399 2.12 12.59 6.55
N ILE A 400 3.21 12.07 7.08
CA ILE A 400 4.17 11.27 6.34
C ILE A 400 4.66 10.11 7.23
N ASN A 401 5.00 8.98 6.63
CA ASN A 401 5.61 7.88 7.36
C ASN A 401 7.14 8.03 7.36
N ASP A 402 7.78 7.89 8.52
CA ASP A 402 9.22 7.96 8.66
C ASP A 402 9.77 6.60 9.09
N PHE A 403 10.04 5.75 8.10
CA PHE A 403 10.35 4.34 8.30
C PHE A 403 11.78 4.06 8.76
N GLU A 404 12.73 4.97 8.49
CA GLU A 404 14.16 4.70 8.70
C GLU A 404 14.71 5.26 10.02
N ILE A 405 13.85 5.76 10.92
CA ILE A 405 14.27 6.35 12.18
C ILE A 405 15.15 5.38 12.97
N ALA A 406 16.37 5.84 13.26
CA ALA A 406 17.30 5.25 14.21
C ALA A 406 17.86 3.86 13.87
N THR A 407 17.60 3.27 12.70
CA THR A 407 18.25 1.99 12.31
C THR A 407 19.51 2.19 11.47
N ASP A 408 19.45 2.94 10.38
CA ASP A 408 20.56 3.08 9.41
C ASP A 408 20.94 4.56 9.19
N ARG A 409 20.04 5.50 9.53
CA ARG A 409 20.27 6.94 9.40
C ARG A 409 19.66 7.65 10.61
N MET A 410 20.42 8.58 11.19
CA MET A 410 19.80 9.65 11.97
C MET A 410 19.30 10.69 10.99
N PHE A 411 17.98 10.89 10.92
CA PHE A 411 17.44 12.12 10.35
C PHE A 411 18.02 13.31 11.09
N ALA A 412 18.17 14.43 10.40
CA ALA A 412 18.61 15.67 11.01
C ALA A 412 17.38 16.44 11.52
N GLU A 413 17.62 17.42 12.40
CA GLU A 413 16.56 18.34 12.82
C GLU A 413 15.91 19.04 11.62
N GLU A 414 16.70 19.35 10.60
CA GLU A 414 16.29 19.95 9.35
C GLU A 414 15.22 19.14 8.60
N ASP A 415 15.21 17.81 8.70
CA ASP A 415 14.17 16.96 8.08
C ASP A 415 12.79 17.31 8.65
N TYR A 416 12.67 17.40 9.97
CA TYR A 416 11.42 17.74 10.66
C TYR A 416 10.99 19.19 10.40
N MET A 417 11.95 20.11 10.38
CA MET A 417 11.69 21.50 10.00
C MET A 417 11.16 21.59 8.56
N TYR A 418 11.75 20.81 7.64
CA TYR A 418 11.34 20.81 6.24
C TYR A 418 9.97 20.16 6.05
N MET A 419 9.70 19.00 6.66
CA MET A 419 8.36 18.39 6.69
C MET A 419 7.30 19.39 7.15
N LYS A 420 7.59 20.13 8.23
CA LYS A 420 6.70 21.17 8.73
C LYS A 420 6.53 22.33 7.74
N THR A 421 7.59 22.72 7.04
CA THR A 421 7.52 23.75 6.00
C THR A 421 6.68 23.30 4.80
N LEU A 422 6.72 22.00 4.49
CA LEU A 422 5.82 21.31 3.55
C LEU A 422 4.43 21.05 4.14
N GLY A 423 4.20 21.48 5.40
CA GLY A 423 2.94 21.56 6.10
C GLY A 423 2.32 20.24 6.51
N TYR A 424 3.14 19.19 6.59
CA TYR A 424 2.80 18.02 7.37
C TYR A 424 2.57 18.43 8.84
N ARG A 425 1.63 17.75 9.49
CA ARG A 425 1.26 17.97 10.91
C ARG A 425 1.45 16.73 11.76
N LEU A 426 1.72 15.61 11.09
CA LEU A 426 1.71 14.27 11.65
C LEU A 426 2.85 13.48 10.99
N ILE A 427 3.56 12.70 11.78
CA ILE A 427 4.60 11.80 11.33
C ILE A 427 4.39 10.45 12.01
N ARG A 428 4.48 9.35 11.25
CA ARG A 428 4.47 8.00 11.81
C ARG A 428 5.90 7.52 12.03
N MET A 429 6.23 7.16 13.26
CA MET A 429 7.55 6.76 13.72
C MET A 429 7.50 5.31 14.25
N PRO A 430 7.56 4.30 13.37
CA PRO A 430 7.51 2.90 13.74
C PRO A 430 8.77 2.47 14.54
N ILE A 431 8.59 1.63 15.56
CA ILE A 431 9.68 1.06 16.34
C ILE A 431 10.08 -0.28 15.77
N ARG A 432 11.33 -0.37 15.30
CA ARG A 432 11.78 -1.50 14.48
C ARG A 432 12.30 -2.67 15.31
N ASP A 433 11.90 -3.87 14.91
CA ASP A 433 12.43 -5.16 15.35
C ASP A 433 13.96 -5.25 15.24
N LYS A 434 14.54 -4.64 14.21
CA LYS A 434 16.00 -4.60 14.02
C LYS A 434 16.78 -3.90 15.13
N ALA A 435 16.12 -3.06 15.92
CA ALA A 435 16.72 -2.40 17.07
C ALA A 435 16.61 -3.22 18.36
N TRP A 436 16.04 -4.42 18.28
CA TRP A 436 15.93 -5.36 19.38
C TRP A 436 17.30 -5.93 19.75
N ASP A 437 17.59 -5.95 21.05
CA ASP A 437 18.77 -6.57 21.63
C ASP A 437 18.34 -7.78 22.47
N ASP A 438 18.56 -8.98 21.94
CA ASP A 438 18.22 -10.25 22.62
C ASP A 438 18.94 -10.40 23.96
N SER A 439 20.14 -9.81 24.12
CA SER A 439 20.90 -9.91 25.38
C SER A 439 20.25 -9.12 26.52
N VAL A 440 19.51 -8.05 26.17
CA VAL A 440 18.76 -7.21 27.11
C VAL A 440 17.29 -7.63 27.18
N GLY A 441 16.80 -8.34 26.15
CA GLY A 441 15.38 -8.64 25.98
C GLY A 441 14.54 -7.37 25.84
N PHE A 442 15.12 -6.35 25.18
CA PHE A 442 14.52 -5.04 24.94
C PHE A 442 15.26 -4.28 23.82
N TYR A 443 14.75 -3.10 23.44
CA TYR A 443 15.42 -2.21 22.50
C TYR A 443 16.67 -1.57 23.12
N SER A 444 17.73 -1.38 22.31
CA SER A 444 18.98 -0.79 22.77
C SER A 444 18.80 0.65 23.27
N SER A 445 19.59 1.06 24.26
CA SER A 445 19.52 2.41 24.83
C SER A 445 19.89 3.51 23.82
N ASP A 446 20.84 3.23 22.92
CA ASP A 446 21.23 4.13 21.82
C ASP A 446 20.05 4.38 20.87
N TYR A 447 19.34 3.31 20.48
CA TYR A 447 18.15 3.43 19.63
C TYR A 447 17.06 4.27 20.30
N LEU A 448 16.77 4.02 21.57
CA LEU A 448 15.76 4.77 22.32
C LEU A 448 16.13 6.25 22.49
N GLU A 449 17.41 6.59 22.64
CA GLU A 449 17.84 7.99 22.70
C GLU A 449 17.68 8.68 21.33
N LYS A 450 18.01 7.99 20.24
CA LYS A 450 17.76 8.49 18.88
C LYS A 450 16.26 8.71 18.62
N TYR A 451 15.42 7.76 19.03
CA TYR A 451 13.96 7.87 18.92
C TYR A 451 13.42 9.07 19.72
N ASN A 452 13.86 9.23 20.98
CA ASN A 452 13.48 10.37 21.81
C ASN A 452 13.93 11.71 21.20
N THR A 453 15.10 11.74 20.57
CA THR A 453 15.64 12.92 19.89
C THR A 453 14.81 13.27 18.65
N ALA A 454 14.47 12.29 17.81
CA ALA A 454 13.59 12.46 16.67
C ALA A 454 12.19 12.98 17.08
N ALA A 455 11.58 12.35 18.09
CA ALA A 455 10.28 12.78 18.61
C ALA A 455 10.34 14.20 19.20
N ARG A 456 11.49 14.60 19.75
CA ARG A 456 11.74 15.94 20.26
C ARG A 456 11.80 16.98 19.15
N TRP A 457 12.50 16.68 18.05
CA TRP A 457 12.53 17.55 16.86
C TRP A 457 11.15 17.66 16.22
N ALA A 458 10.41 16.57 16.08
CA ALA A 458 9.03 16.59 15.62
C ALA A 458 8.17 17.55 16.47
N ALA A 459 8.23 17.41 17.80
CA ALA A 459 7.51 18.29 18.72
C ALA A 459 7.93 19.76 18.61
N ARG A 460 9.22 20.06 18.42
CA ARG A 460 9.74 21.43 18.26
C ARG A 460 9.07 22.18 17.11
N TYR A 461 8.83 21.49 15.99
CA TYR A 461 8.20 22.06 14.80
C TYR A 461 6.68 21.80 14.72
N GLY A 462 6.08 21.18 15.75
CA GLY A 462 4.64 20.93 15.82
C GLY A 462 4.16 19.80 14.91
N LEU A 463 5.04 18.83 14.63
CA LEU A 463 4.68 17.53 14.07
C LEU A 463 4.29 16.60 15.21
N ASN A 464 3.07 16.09 15.14
CA ASN A 464 2.59 15.07 16.07
C ASN A 464 3.10 13.70 15.62
N VAL A 465 3.38 12.82 16.57
CA VAL A 465 3.99 11.52 16.35
C VAL A 465 2.97 10.42 16.57
N ILE A 466 2.84 9.53 15.58
CA ILE A 466 2.23 8.21 15.73
C ILE A 466 3.37 7.23 16.05
N SER A 467 3.27 6.52 17.17
CA SER A 467 4.23 5.49 17.59
C SER A 467 3.58 4.11 17.51
N GLU A 468 4.35 3.07 17.17
CA GLU A 468 3.89 1.68 17.20
C GLU A 468 5.06 0.70 17.23
N ILE A 469 4.81 -0.56 17.62
CA ILE A 469 5.79 -1.65 17.52
C ILE A 469 5.63 -2.27 16.14
N HIS A 470 6.59 -2.06 15.25
CA HIS A 470 6.41 -2.37 13.83
C HIS A 470 6.32 -3.87 13.56
N TYR A 471 7.32 -4.63 14.01
CA TYR A 471 7.36 -6.08 13.89
C TYR A 471 7.89 -6.72 15.17
N LEU A 472 7.57 -8.00 15.34
CA LEU A 472 8.12 -8.82 16.40
C LEU A 472 9.53 -9.30 16.03
N PRO A 473 10.47 -9.37 16.99
CA PRO A 473 11.77 -10.00 16.75
C PRO A 473 11.62 -11.48 16.38
N ASP A 474 12.42 -11.95 15.42
CA ASP A 474 12.40 -13.34 14.94
C ASP A 474 12.60 -14.36 16.09
N THR A 475 13.42 -14.03 17.09
CA THR A 475 13.69 -14.86 18.27
C THR A 475 12.45 -15.09 19.13
N ILE A 476 11.65 -14.05 19.33
CA ILE A 476 10.40 -14.12 20.10
C ILE A 476 9.37 -14.96 19.35
N MET A 477 9.28 -14.79 18.04
CA MET A 477 8.35 -15.59 17.23
C MET A 477 8.72 -17.07 17.18
N ALA A 478 10.02 -17.37 17.10
CA ALA A 478 10.51 -18.74 17.15
C ALA A 478 10.14 -19.43 18.49
N GLU A 479 10.24 -18.71 19.61
CA GLU A 479 9.84 -19.20 20.95
C GLU A 479 8.35 -19.55 21.01
N TYR A 480 7.47 -18.64 20.57
CA TYR A 480 6.02 -18.85 20.63
C TYR A 480 5.54 -20.01 19.74
N ARG A 481 6.24 -20.27 18.64
CA ARG A 481 5.85 -21.28 17.66
C ARG A 481 6.61 -22.60 17.78
N ASN A 482 7.63 -22.67 18.62
CA ASN A 482 8.58 -23.79 18.64
C ASN A 482 9.17 -24.08 17.24
N THR A 483 9.45 -23.02 16.45
CA THR A 483 10.07 -23.13 15.13
C THR A 483 11.57 -22.81 15.22
N GLY A 484 12.35 -23.21 14.20
CA GLY A 484 13.76 -22.83 14.14
C GLY A 484 13.96 -21.31 14.01
N GLU A 485 15.11 -20.81 14.47
CA GLU A 485 15.55 -19.42 14.33
C GLU A 485 15.61 -19.01 12.83
N ASN A 486 15.34 -17.73 12.53
CA ASN A 486 15.32 -17.10 11.18
C ASN A 486 14.04 -17.27 10.35
N GLN A 487 12.89 -17.50 10.96
CA GLN A 487 11.60 -17.34 10.27
C GLN A 487 11.03 -15.96 10.60
N SER A 488 11.08 -15.03 9.65
CA SER A 488 10.41 -13.75 9.82
C SER A 488 8.90 -13.95 9.79
N PHE A 489 8.26 -13.59 10.89
CA PHE A 489 6.81 -13.66 11.06
C PHE A 489 6.26 -12.28 11.43
N TYR A 490 5.08 -11.98 10.90
CA TYR A 490 4.43 -10.67 11.00
C TYR A 490 3.24 -10.65 12.00
N ASP A 491 3.11 -11.65 12.86
CA ASP A 491 1.89 -11.91 13.65
C ASP A 491 1.80 -11.15 14.95
N ALA A 492 0.57 -10.87 15.40
CA ALA A 492 0.34 -10.10 16.64
C ALA A 492 -0.45 -10.87 17.70
N ILE A 493 -1.45 -11.66 17.29
CA ILE A 493 -2.54 -12.04 18.20
C ILE A 493 -2.12 -13.05 19.28
N GLU A 494 -1.25 -14.00 18.93
CA GLU A 494 -0.74 -14.99 19.89
C GLU A 494 0.32 -14.43 20.84
N CYS A 495 1.04 -13.39 20.41
CA CYS A 495 2.09 -12.73 21.18
C CYS A 495 1.57 -11.56 22.02
N GLY A 496 0.24 -11.45 22.19
CA GLY A 496 -0.39 -10.28 22.82
C GLY A 496 0.13 -9.95 24.23
N ASP A 497 0.53 -10.94 25.02
CA ASP A 497 1.08 -10.74 26.36
C ASP A 497 2.51 -10.18 26.33
N TRP A 498 3.30 -10.63 25.36
CA TRP A 498 4.62 -10.05 25.09
C TRP A 498 4.49 -8.60 24.61
N ILE A 499 3.58 -8.34 23.66
CA ILE A 499 3.34 -6.99 23.11
C ILE A 499 2.95 -6.03 24.24
N GLU A 500 2.00 -6.42 25.11
CA GLU A 500 1.62 -5.61 26.26
C GLU A 500 2.82 -5.28 27.15
N THR A 501 3.65 -6.29 27.46
CA THR A 501 4.84 -6.12 28.28
C THR A 501 5.83 -5.14 27.65
N GLN A 502 6.08 -5.25 26.34
CA GLN A 502 7.01 -4.35 25.65
C GLN A 502 6.46 -2.93 25.55
N ILE A 503 5.16 -2.75 25.29
CA ILE A 503 4.53 -1.42 25.28
C ILE A 503 4.71 -0.74 26.64
N VAL A 504 4.51 -1.46 27.75
CA VAL A 504 4.72 -0.90 29.11
C VAL A 504 6.17 -0.45 29.30
N LYS A 505 7.15 -1.30 28.95
CA LYS A 505 8.57 -0.96 29.04
C LYS A 505 8.92 0.23 28.15
N LEU A 506 8.42 0.24 26.91
CA LEU A 506 8.64 1.29 25.92
C LEU A 506 8.09 2.63 26.40
N LEU A 507 6.84 2.69 26.82
CA LEU A 507 6.22 3.93 27.32
C LEU A 507 6.88 4.46 28.60
N SER A 508 7.59 3.59 29.33
CA SER A 508 8.41 3.98 30.48
C SER A 508 9.79 4.51 30.08
N ALA A 509 10.35 4.02 28.96
CA ALA A 509 11.64 4.44 28.44
C ALA A 509 11.57 5.69 27.55
N ILE A 510 10.42 5.93 26.90
CA ILE A 510 10.16 7.14 26.12
C ILE A 510 9.97 8.33 27.08
N LYS A 511 10.77 9.39 26.87
CA LYS A 511 10.68 10.63 27.66
C LYS A 511 9.29 11.26 27.48
N PRO A 512 8.73 11.92 28.51
CA PRO A 512 7.46 12.64 28.38
C PRO A 512 7.49 13.59 27.17
N ASN A 513 6.53 13.43 26.27
CA ASN A 513 6.42 14.22 25.05
C ASN A 513 4.94 14.28 24.62
N PRO A 514 4.25 15.42 24.85
CA PRO A 514 2.84 15.59 24.48
C PRO A 514 2.55 15.46 22.98
N SER A 515 3.57 15.60 22.12
CA SER A 515 3.45 15.42 20.68
C SER A 515 3.48 13.95 20.26
N ILE A 516 3.86 13.00 21.13
CA ILE A 516 3.57 11.57 20.91
C ILE A 516 2.08 11.37 21.18
N ALA A 517 1.31 11.66 20.14
CA ALA A 517 -0.12 11.90 20.19
C ALA A 517 -0.92 10.60 20.06
N ILE A 518 -0.45 9.69 19.21
CA ILE A 518 -1.17 8.49 18.82
C ILE A 518 -0.27 7.27 19.03
N PHE A 519 -0.83 6.20 19.60
CA PHE A 519 -0.19 4.88 19.61
C PHE A 519 -1.04 3.90 18.80
N GLU A 520 -0.44 3.24 17.82
CA GLU A 520 -1.12 2.26 16.97
C GLU A 520 -0.95 0.85 17.55
N VAL A 521 -2.06 0.10 17.66
CA VAL A 521 -2.14 -1.22 18.31
C VAL A 521 -2.86 -2.25 17.41
N PRO A 522 -2.51 -3.55 17.49
CA PRO A 522 -1.48 -4.12 18.36
C PRO A 522 -0.06 -3.94 17.81
N GLN A 523 0.08 -3.80 16.49
CA GLN A 523 1.32 -3.54 15.74
C GLN A 523 0.96 -3.17 14.29
N ASN A 524 1.95 -2.93 13.44
CA ASN A 524 1.77 -2.78 12.00
C ASN A 524 1.18 -4.03 11.33
N GLU A 525 0.13 -3.84 10.52
CA GLU A 525 -0.49 -4.89 9.69
C GLU A 525 -0.66 -6.25 10.40
N PRO A 526 -1.40 -6.34 11.52
CA PRO A 526 -1.45 -7.56 12.32
C PRO A 526 -2.13 -8.70 11.55
N TYR A 527 -1.64 -9.92 11.71
CA TYR A 527 -2.26 -11.12 11.16
C TYR A 527 -2.88 -11.98 12.27
N LEU A 528 -3.90 -12.77 11.92
CA LEU A 528 -4.43 -13.82 12.80
C LEU A 528 -3.41 -14.93 12.98
N HIS A 529 -2.81 -15.35 11.87
CA HIS A 529 -1.79 -16.38 11.80
C HIS A 529 -0.88 -16.18 10.57
N GLY A 530 0.40 -16.50 10.71
CA GLY A 530 1.48 -15.83 9.99
C GLY A 530 1.70 -16.09 8.54
N ASN A 531 2.35 -15.10 7.93
CA ASN A 531 3.12 -15.24 6.71
C ASN A 531 4.54 -15.68 7.13
N SER A 532 4.88 -16.96 6.96
CA SER A 532 6.29 -17.35 6.93
C SER A 532 6.87 -16.83 5.62
N SER A 533 8.05 -16.20 5.67
CA SER A 533 8.72 -15.79 4.43
C SER A 533 8.73 -16.97 3.45
N ARG A 534 8.22 -16.74 2.24
CA ARG A 534 7.91 -17.71 1.16
C ARG A 534 9.05 -18.64 0.71
N LYS A 535 10.15 -18.69 1.44
CA LYS A 535 11.43 -19.26 1.00
C LYS A 535 11.62 -20.73 1.35
N ASN A 536 10.77 -21.34 2.17
CA ASN A 536 10.98 -22.72 2.62
C ASN A 536 9.79 -23.65 2.34
N ASN A 537 10.10 -24.84 1.79
CA ASN A 537 9.21 -25.96 1.46
C ASN A 537 8.57 -26.64 2.70
N HIS A 538 8.14 -25.89 3.72
CA HIS A 538 7.46 -26.50 4.87
C HIS A 538 6.07 -27.01 4.49
N THR A 539 5.65 -28.11 5.11
CA THR A 539 4.31 -28.67 4.90
C THR A 539 3.26 -27.70 5.44
N LEU A 540 2.26 -27.37 4.61
CA LEU A 540 1.10 -26.50 4.91
C LEU A 540 0.53 -26.62 6.34
N PRO A 541 0.38 -27.81 6.97
CA PRO A 541 -0.25 -27.95 8.29
C PRO A 541 0.44 -27.20 9.44
N ASP A 542 1.77 -27.05 9.43
CA ASP A 542 2.52 -26.42 10.52
C ASP A 542 2.30 -24.89 10.58
N HIS A 543 1.81 -24.31 9.47
CA HIS A 543 1.50 -22.90 9.33
C HIS A 543 -0.02 -22.64 9.28
N THR A 544 -0.84 -23.63 9.67
CA THR A 544 -2.27 -23.44 9.92
C THR A 544 -2.54 -23.26 11.41
N ILE A 545 -3.71 -22.72 11.74
CA ILE A 545 -4.20 -22.68 13.12
C ILE A 545 -4.12 -24.05 13.84
N ILE A 546 -4.24 -25.20 13.15
CA ILE A 546 -4.10 -26.53 13.78
C ILE A 546 -2.71 -26.73 14.38
N GLY A 547 -1.66 -26.26 13.70
CA GLY A 547 -0.29 -26.30 14.22
C GLY A 547 -0.13 -25.47 15.49
N ASN A 548 -1.03 -24.50 15.72
CA ASN A 548 -1.01 -23.59 16.85
C ASN A 548 -2.00 -23.99 17.96
N LYS A 549 -1.51 -24.72 18.97
CA LYS A 549 -2.32 -25.18 20.10
C LYS A 549 -3.00 -24.04 20.87
N THR A 550 -2.36 -22.88 20.97
CA THR A 550 -2.91 -21.71 21.68
C THR A 550 -4.12 -21.14 20.95
N LEU A 551 -4.01 -20.92 19.64
CA LEU A 551 -5.11 -20.43 18.82
C LEU A 551 -6.25 -21.46 18.72
N MET A 552 -5.96 -22.75 18.58
CA MET A 552 -6.99 -23.81 18.63
C MET A 552 -7.77 -23.80 19.94
N LYS A 553 -7.08 -23.61 21.07
CA LYS A 553 -7.73 -23.47 22.37
C LYS A 553 -8.61 -22.23 22.43
N LYS A 554 -8.11 -21.08 21.97
CA LYS A 554 -8.87 -19.81 21.91
C LYS A 554 -10.14 -19.94 21.06
N TRP A 555 -10.03 -20.53 19.87
CA TRP A 555 -11.16 -20.85 18.99
C TRP A 555 -12.24 -21.68 19.70
N ASN A 556 -11.84 -22.77 20.34
CA ASN A 556 -12.78 -23.65 21.04
C ASN A 556 -13.41 -22.98 22.28
N VAL A 557 -12.65 -22.15 23.01
CA VAL A 557 -13.17 -21.35 24.13
C VAL A 557 -14.17 -20.31 23.64
N TYR A 558 -13.91 -19.65 22.52
CA TYR A 558 -14.85 -18.71 21.90
C TYR A 558 -16.18 -19.39 21.58
N LEU A 559 -16.14 -20.56 20.94
CA LEU A 559 -17.35 -21.34 20.62
C LEU A 559 -18.12 -21.74 21.87
N LYS A 560 -17.42 -22.20 22.92
CA LYS A 560 -18.03 -22.55 24.22
C LYS A 560 -18.74 -21.35 24.85
N ASN A 561 -18.10 -20.17 24.82
CA ASN A 561 -18.67 -18.93 25.35
C ASN A 561 -19.88 -18.46 24.54
N LYS A 562 -19.83 -18.61 23.22
CA LYS A 562 -20.91 -18.21 22.33
C LYS A 562 -22.14 -19.12 22.43
N TYR A 563 -21.96 -20.44 22.52
CA TYR A 563 -23.06 -21.38 22.28
C TYR A 563 -23.63 -22.10 23.50
N THR A 564 -23.15 -21.89 24.73
CA THR A 564 -23.65 -22.50 25.99
C THR A 564 -23.63 -24.04 26.08
N SER A 565 -23.81 -24.78 24.98
CA SER A 565 -23.78 -26.25 24.90
C SER A 565 -23.37 -26.72 23.49
N PRO A 566 -22.70 -27.89 23.36
CA PRO A 566 -22.32 -28.41 22.05
C PRO A 566 -23.52 -28.70 21.14
N ALA A 567 -24.68 -29.02 21.74
CA ALA A 567 -25.91 -29.27 21.00
C ALA A 567 -26.43 -28.01 20.30
N ALA A 568 -26.33 -26.84 20.95
CA ALA A 568 -26.71 -25.57 20.33
C ALA A 568 -25.77 -25.20 19.19
N LEU A 569 -24.45 -25.37 19.38
CA LEU A 569 -23.46 -25.19 18.32
C LEU A 569 -23.71 -26.12 17.13
N HIS A 570 -23.86 -27.42 17.41
CA HIS A 570 -24.15 -28.41 16.37
C HIS A 570 -25.41 -28.05 15.60
N ASN A 571 -26.49 -27.65 16.29
CA ASN A 571 -27.75 -27.27 15.66
C ASN A 571 -27.59 -26.05 14.74
N VAL A 572 -26.88 -25.01 15.16
CA VAL A 572 -26.66 -23.83 14.30
C VAL A 572 -25.84 -24.20 13.06
N TRP A 573 -24.83 -25.05 13.19
CA TRP A 573 -24.03 -25.44 12.02
C TRP A 573 -24.69 -26.48 11.11
N SER A 574 -25.52 -27.39 11.66
CA SER A 574 -26.17 -28.44 10.87
C SER A 574 -27.49 -28.00 10.20
N GLN A 575 -27.97 -26.78 10.49
CA GLN A 575 -29.13 -26.15 9.85
C GLN A 575 -28.89 -25.70 8.40
N GLY A 576 -27.70 -25.93 7.84
CA GLY A 576 -27.49 -25.83 6.40
C GLY A 576 -28.45 -26.74 5.62
N VAL A 577 -28.50 -26.57 4.29
CA VAL A 577 -29.22 -27.52 3.42
C VAL A 577 -28.25 -28.43 2.67
N LEU A 578 -26.98 -28.02 2.55
CA LEU A 578 -25.89 -28.83 2.02
C LEU A 578 -24.87 -29.09 3.11
N TYR A 579 -24.33 -30.31 3.08
CA TYR A 579 -23.26 -30.74 4.00
C TYR A 579 -23.68 -30.65 5.48
N ASN A 580 -24.95 -30.90 5.82
CA ASN A 580 -25.48 -30.70 7.17
C ASN A 580 -24.74 -31.53 8.22
N ASN A 581 -24.40 -32.77 7.86
CA ASN A 581 -23.68 -33.69 8.74
C ASN A 581 -22.22 -33.26 8.92
N GLU A 582 -21.61 -32.74 7.85
CA GLU A 582 -20.21 -32.32 7.80
C GLU A 582 -20.00 -30.94 8.44
N ASN A 583 -20.96 -30.02 8.30
CA ASN A 583 -20.94 -28.71 8.93
C ASN A 583 -21.10 -28.79 10.44
N GLY A 584 -22.02 -29.64 10.92
CA GLY A 584 -22.22 -29.89 12.35
C GLY A 584 -20.97 -30.41 13.06
N LEU A 585 -21.00 -30.41 14.40
CA LEU A 585 -19.92 -31.02 15.20
C LEU A 585 -19.75 -32.51 14.87
N GLN A 586 -18.52 -32.91 14.55
CA GLN A 586 -18.16 -34.30 14.29
C GLN A 586 -18.02 -35.08 15.62
N LYS A 587 -18.10 -36.42 15.55
CA LYS A 587 -18.07 -37.28 16.76
C LYS A 587 -16.80 -37.12 17.61
N ASN A 588 -15.69 -36.75 16.99
CA ASN A 588 -14.38 -36.54 17.63
C ASN A 588 -14.11 -35.07 18.00
N GLU A 589 -15.06 -34.17 17.73
CA GLU A 589 -14.93 -32.74 18.01
C GLU A 589 -15.54 -32.38 19.35
N ASN A 590 -14.74 -31.71 20.19
CA ASN A 590 -15.15 -31.24 21.49
C ASN A 590 -14.30 -30.02 21.88
N TRP A 591 -14.91 -29.01 22.49
CA TRP A 591 -14.15 -27.85 22.95
C TRP A 591 -13.33 -28.11 24.21
N GLU A 592 -13.65 -29.13 25.01
CA GLU A 592 -12.91 -29.46 26.24
C GLU A 592 -11.49 -29.97 25.95
N ASN A 593 -11.29 -30.63 24.81
CA ASN A 593 -9.98 -31.05 24.32
C ASN A 593 -9.49 -30.22 23.11
N SER A 594 -10.15 -29.08 22.83
CA SER A 594 -9.81 -28.15 21.75
C SER A 594 -9.74 -28.80 20.36
N SER A 595 -10.61 -29.80 20.09
CA SER A 595 -10.57 -30.56 18.83
C SER A 595 -11.57 -30.08 17.77
N ILE A 596 -12.42 -29.08 18.05
CA ILE A 596 -13.32 -28.53 17.02
C ILE A 596 -12.49 -27.80 15.98
N LEU A 597 -12.56 -28.27 14.73
CA LEU A 597 -11.79 -27.74 13.62
C LEU A 597 -12.42 -26.43 13.08
N PRO A 598 -11.59 -25.47 12.65
CA PRO A 598 -12.08 -24.30 11.92
C PRO A 598 -12.57 -24.66 10.50
N PRO A 599 -13.23 -23.73 9.79
CA PRO A 599 -13.51 -23.88 8.36
C PRO A 599 -12.22 -24.17 7.54
N GLY A 600 -12.39 -24.74 6.34
CA GLY A 600 -11.29 -25.07 5.41
C GLY A 600 -10.58 -26.40 5.70
N LEU A 601 -10.78 -26.97 6.89
CA LEU A 601 -10.19 -28.25 7.32
C LEU A 601 -11.20 -29.40 7.40
N ILE A 602 -12.47 -29.05 7.21
CA ILE A 602 -13.55 -30.00 6.98
C ILE A 602 -13.86 -30.02 5.49
N ASN A 603 -14.33 -31.16 4.96
CA ASN A 603 -14.63 -31.34 3.54
C ASN A 603 -15.94 -30.64 3.13
N VAL A 604 -16.04 -29.33 3.38
CA VAL A 604 -17.18 -28.48 3.07
C VAL A 604 -16.69 -27.22 2.35
N PRO A 605 -17.15 -26.94 1.11
CA PRO A 605 -16.79 -25.73 0.38
C PRO A 605 -17.10 -24.45 1.16
N MET A 606 -16.26 -23.41 1.02
CA MET A 606 -16.39 -22.17 1.80
C MET A 606 -17.70 -21.44 1.58
N ALA A 607 -18.30 -21.54 0.40
CA ALA A 607 -19.63 -20.99 0.13
C ALA A 607 -20.74 -21.58 1.01
N TYR A 608 -20.58 -22.81 1.52
CA TYR A 608 -21.59 -23.53 2.33
C TYR A 608 -21.15 -23.86 3.74
N ASN A 609 -19.94 -23.44 4.11
CA ASN A 609 -19.40 -23.75 5.41
C ASN A 609 -20.04 -22.84 6.47
N ALA A 610 -20.88 -23.41 7.34
CA ALA A 610 -21.56 -22.65 8.38
C ALA A 610 -20.57 -22.13 9.45
N ARG A 611 -19.46 -22.84 9.66
CA ARG A 611 -18.41 -22.44 10.62
C ARG A 611 -17.70 -21.16 10.23
N LEU A 612 -17.71 -20.80 8.94
CA LEU A 612 -17.01 -19.63 8.41
C LEU A 612 -17.42 -18.33 9.10
N TYR A 613 -18.71 -18.14 9.36
CA TYR A 613 -19.17 -16.90 10.00
C TYR A 613 -18.71 -16.80 11.45
N ASP A 614 -18.74 -17.90 12.19
CA ASP A 614 -18.19 -17.95 13.55
C ASP A 614 -16.68 -17.73 13.57
N TYR A 615 -15.97 -18.23 12.56
CA TYR A 615 -14.54 -18.03 12.43
C TYR A 615 -14.18 -16.55 12.18
N ILE A 616 -14.93 -15.86 11.29
CA ILE A 616 -14.79 -14.42 11.08
C ILE A 616 -15.04 -13.64 12.39
N GLN A 617 -16.10 -14.01 13.12
CA GLN A 617 -16.45 -13.35 14.38
C GLN A 617 -15.45 -13.66 15.50
N TRP A 618 -14.82 -14.84 15.49
CA TRP A 618 -13.73 -15.17 16.40
C TRP A 618 -12.48 -14.36 16.12
N PHE A 619 -12.06 -14.24 14.84
CA PHE A 619 -10.93 -13.41 14.46
C PHE A 619 -11.15 -11.96 14.91
N GLU A 620 -12.31 -11.40 14.59
CA GLU A 620 -12.70 -10.08 15.08
C GLU A 620 -12.62 -9.97 16.60
N TYR A 621 -13.16 -10.95 17.32
CA TYR A 621 -13.14 -10.97 18.78
C TYR A 621 -11.70 -10.97 19.32
N GLU A 622 -10.82 -11.82 18.80
CA GLU A 622 -9.41 -11.90 19.26
C GLU A 622 -8.65 -10.60 18.97
N HIS A 623 -8.81 -10.06 17.76
CA HIS A 623 -8.17 -8.81 17.36
C HIS A 623 -8.65 -7.65 18.24
N ASN A 624 -9.97 -7.44 18.34
CA ASN A 624 -10.56 -6.34 19.09
C ASN A 624 -10.28 -6.45 20.59
N SER A 625 -10.32 -7.66 21.15
CA SER A 625 -10.01 -7.88 22.57
C SER A 625 -8.56 -7.55 22.88
N LEU A 626 -7.62 -7.90 21.99
CA LEU A 626 -6.23 -7.53 22.15
C LEU A 626 -6.05 -6.00 22.06
N CYS A 627 -6.59 -5.37 21.01
CA CYS A 627 -6.52 -3.91 20.84
C CYS A 627 -7.10 -3.16 22.05
N ASP A 628 -8.27 -3.58 22.55
CA ASP A 628 -8.91 -2.97 23.72
C ASP A 628 -8.06 -3.12 24.99
N ARG A 629 -7.54 -4.32 25.24
CA ARG A 629 -6.65 -4.60 26.37
C ARG A 629 -5.41 -3.70 26.34
N LEU A 630 -4.77 -3.59 25.16
CA LEU A 630 -3.61 -2.73 24.97
C LEU A 630 -3.98 -1.25 25.13
N ALA A 631 -5.13 -0.81 24.59
CA ALA A 631 -5.63 0.55 24.73
C ALA A 631 -5.82 0.94 26.20
N VAL A 632 -6.48 0.07 26.98
CA VAL A 632 -6.67 0.27 28.44
C VAL A 632 -5.33 0.36 29.15
N LYS A 633 -4.37 -0.54 28.83
CA LYS A 633 -3.05 -0.51 29.43
C LYS A 633 -2.30 0.78 29.09
N ILE A 634 -2.27 1.19 27.84
CA ILE A 634 -1.60 2.43 27.40
C ILE A 634 -2.23 3.64 28.08
N LYS A 635 -3.57 3.77 28.07
CA LYS A 635 -4.28 4.88 28.70
C LYS A 635 -4.08 4.91 30.23
N SER A 636 -3.83 3.77 30.88
CA SER A 636 -3.47 3.75 32.30
C SER A 636 -2.09 4.36 32.61
N ILE A 637 -1.18 4.36 31.63
CA ILE A 637 0.18 4.94 31.73
C ILE A 637 0.22 6.37 31.17
N LYS A 638 -0.48 6.61 30.06
CA LYS A 638 -0.55 7.87 29.31
C LYS A 638 -2.03 8.20 29.00
N PRO A 639 -2.79 8.79 29.93
CA PRO A 639 -4.24 9.01 29.78
C PRO A 639 -4.67 9.84 28.57
N HIS A 640 -3.79 10.72 28.07
CA HIS A 640 -4.05 11.59 26.91
C HIS A 640 -3.56 11.00 25.58
N MET A 641 -2.97 9.79 25.58
CA MET A 641 -2.53 9.16 24.34
C MET A 641 -3.74 8.60 23.60
N LEU A 642 -3.93 9.05 22.37
CA LEU A 642 -4.97 8.49 21.51
C LEU A 642 -4.53 7.12 20.99
N ILE A 643 -5.48 6.19 20.89
CA ILE A 643 -5.19 4.83 20.45
C ILE A 643 -5.79 4.58 19.07
N SER A 644 -4.94 4.19 18.14
CA SER A 644 -5.33 3.79 16.78
C SER A 644 -5.35 2.28 16.66
N GLN A 645 -6.46 1.70 16.21
CA GLN A 645 -6.54 0.27 15.92
C GLN A 645 -6.01 0.00 14.51
N ALA A 646 -4.87 -0.67 14.42
CA ALA A 646 -4.31 -1.19 13.18
C ALA A 646 -5.17 -2.32 12.65
N VAL A 647 -5.71 -2.11 11.47
CA VAL A 647 -6.52 -3.09 10.77
C VAL A 647 -5.64 -4.24 10.29
N PRO A 648 -6.06 -5.51 10.47
CA PRO A 648 -5.35 -6.64 9.92
C PRO A 648 -5.25 -6.54 8.39
N CYS A 649 -4.05 -6.51 7.82
CA CYS A 649 -3.86 -6.29 6.39
C CYS A 649 -3.27 -7.55 5.73
N GLN A 650 -3.67 -7.83 4.47
CA GLN A 650 -3.10 -8.89 3.60
C GLN A 650 -3.24 -10.35 4.09
N SER A 651 -4.04 -10.64 5.12
CA SER A 651 -4.16 -12.02 5.63
C SER A 651 -4.66 -13.00 4.58
N GLY A 652 -5.44 -12.58 3.57
CA GLY A 652 -5.93 -13.50 2.54
C GLY A 652 -4.82 -14.09 1.66
N SER A 653 -3.94 -13.26 1.08
CA SER A 653 -2.91 -13.72 0.14
C SER A 653 -1.60 -14.16 0.78
N ALA A 654 -1.41 -13.83 2.06
CA ALA A 654 -0.15 -14.07 2.78
C ALA A 654 -0.31 -15.00 3.98
N SER A 655 -1.53 -15.26 4.46
CA SER A 655 -1.76 -16.26 5.50
C SER A 655 -1.91 -17.65 4.90
N TYR A 656 -1.33 -18.62 5.57
CA TYR A 656 -1.53 -20.06 5.35
C TYR A 656 -2.71 -20.61 6.14
N ASP A 657 -3.56 -19.72 6.68
CA ASP A 657 -4.84 -20.11 7.28
C ASP A 657 -5.64 -20.99 6.30
N PRO A 658 -6.24 -22.11 6.76
CA PRO A 658 -7.10 -22.95 5.92
C PRO A 658 -8.26 -22.18 5.26
N VAL A 659 -8.57 -20.98 5.75
CA VAL A 659 -9.43 -20.04 5.05
C VAL A 659 -8.66 -18.76 4.75
N HIS A 660 -8.60 -18.42 3.46
CA HIS A 660 -8.14 -17.11 3.00
C HIS A 660 -9.15 -16.02 3.38
N LEU A 661 -9.16 -15.63 4.65
CA LEU A 661 -9.87 -14.46 5.14
C LEU A 661 -9.00 -13.24 4.96
N ASP A 662 -9.58 -12.18 4.44
CA ASP A 662 -8.95 -10.87 4.47
C ASP A 662 -9.44 -10.11 5.70
N GLY A 663 -8.52 -9.86 6.63
CA GLY A 663 -8.81 -9.23 7.89
C GLY A 663 -9.05 -7.74 7.76
N PHE A 664 -8.78 -7.13 6.58
CA PHE A 664 -8.96 -5.68 6.46
C PHE A 664 -10.41 -5.28 6.67
N TYR A 665 -11.30 -6.20 6.36
CA TYR A 665 -12.72 -6.03 6.50
C TYR A 665 -13.21 -5.99 7.95
N LEU A 666 -12.35 -6.28 8.93
CA LEU A 666 -12.69 -6.18 10.34
C LEU A 666 -12.64 -4.73 10.88
N MET A 667 -12.17 -3.77 10.08
CA MET A 667 -11.88 -2.39 10.51
C MET A 667 -13.02 -1.63 11.21
N GLN A 668 -14.28 -2.00 10.96
CA GLN A 668 -15.43 -1.25 11.46
C GLN A 668 -15.90 -1.69 12.85
N ASN A 669 -15.28 -2.75 13.38
CA ASN A 669 -15.56 -3.27 14.71
C ASN A 669 -14.49 -2.75 15.65
N VAL A 670 -14.87 -1.75 16.42
CA VAL A 670 -13.99 -0.98 17.30
C VAL A 670 -14.60 -0.90 18.68
N THR A 671 -13.77 -1.09 19.70
CA THR A 671 -14.18 -1.00 21.10
C THR A 671 -14.20 0.45 21.59
N SER A 672 -14.76 0.69 22.77
CA SER A 672 -14.91 2.04 23.33
C SER A 672 -13.58 2.71 23.71
N ASN A 673 -12.51 1.94 23.89
CA ASN A 673 -11.20 2.49 24.25
C ASN A 673 -10.37 2.92 23.04
N ILE A 674 -10.83 2.61 21.82
CA ILE A 674 -10.16 2.97 20.56
C ILE A 674 -10.63 4.36 20.10
N ASP A 675 -9.66 5.22 19.78
CA ASP A 675 -9.92 6.61 19.37
C ASP A 675 -9.81 6.80 17.85
N LEU A 676 -9.06 5.95 17.15
CA LEU A 676 -8.87 6.00 15.69
C LEU A 676 -8.77 4.60 15.08
N ILE A 677 -8.89 4.53 13.76
CA ILE A 677 -8.66 3.31 12.97
C ILE A 677 -7.59 3.60 11.91
N THR A 678 -6.70 2.65 11.65
CA THR A 678 -5.68 2.77 10.61
C THR A 678 -5.66 1.57 9.68
N SER A 679 -5.50 1.84 8.38
CA SER A 679 -5.34 0.82 7.34
C SER A 679 -4.13 1.16 6.48
N HIS A 680 -3.54 0.14 5.84
CA HIS A 680 -2.34 0.27 5.03
C HIS A 680 -2.63 -0.09 3.57
N TYR A 681 -1.93 0.54 2.62
CA TYR A 681 -1.97 0.24 1.18
C TYR A 681 -3.34 0.34 0.49
N ASN A 682 -4.25 1.16 1.02
CA ASN A 682 -5.65 1.26 0.57
C ASN A 682 -6.37 -0.10 0.51
N LEU A 683 -5.91 -1.10 1.29
CA LEU A 683 -6.53 -2.41 1.33
C LEU A 683 -7.99 -2.27 1.78
N GLY A 684 -8.27 -1.31 2.67
CA GLY A 684 -9.59 -1.05 3.21
C GLY A 684 -10.64 -0.36 2.34
N THR A 685 -10.26 0.23 1.19
CA THR A 685 -10.98 1.36 0.55
C THR A 685 -11.25 2.50 1.54
N TYR A 686 -10.71 3.68 1.25
CA TYR A 686 -10.91 4.86 2.09
C TYR A 686 -12.37 5.16 2.42
N GLN A 687 -13.30 4.84 1.51
CA GLN A 687 -14.73 5.08 1.75
C GLN A 687 -15.27 4.32 2.96
N ARG A 688 -14.80 3.08 3.18
CA ARG A 688 -15.21 2.23 4.29
C ARG A 688 -14.55 2.67 5.61
N LEU A 689 -13.28 3.05 5.54
CA LEU A 689 -12.50 3.52 6.69
C LEU A 689 -13.12 4.77 7.33
N THR A 690 -13.64 5.70 6.52
CA THR A 690 -14.25 6.95 6.99
C THR A 690 -15.77 6.87 7.19
N SER A 691 -16.36 5.66 7.24
CA SER A 691 -17.82 5.52 7.34
C SER A 691 -18.38 5.53 8.76
N LEU A 692 -17.51 5.42 9.77
CA LEU A 692 -17.87 5.47 11.19
C LEU A 692 -17.76 6.89 11.77
N ASP A 693 -18.29 7.08 12.98
CA ASP A 693 -18.10 8.31 13.77
C ASP A 693 -16.78 8.32 14.55
N ILE A 694 -15.77 7.63 14.01
CA ILE A 694 -14.41 7.53 14.54
C ILE A 694 -13.46 7.92 13.39
N PRO A 695 -12.47 8.80 13.63
CA PRO A 695 -11.48 9.15 12.62
C PRO A 695 -10.73 7.93 12.12
N GLY A 696 -10.48 7.88 10.81
CA GLY A 696 -9.69 6.84 10.18
C GLY A 696 -8.60 7.43 9.29
N TYR A 697 -7.43 6.81 9.25
CA TYR A 697 -6.34 7.24 8.37
C TYR A 697 -5.67 6.08 7.64
N MET A 698 -5.13 6.36 6.44
CA MET A 698 -4.24 5.44 5.75
C MET A 698 -2.82 5.66 6.28
N GLY A 699 -2.24 4.67 6.97
CA GLY A 699 -0.92 4.77 7.61
C GLY A 699 0.27 4.57 6.67
N GLU A 700 0.04 3.90 5.54
CA GLU A 700 1.04 3.56 4.52
C GLU A 700 0.40 3.61 3.12
N GLU A 701 0.15 4.82 2.59
CA GLU A 701 -0.45 4.98 1.25
C GLU A 701 0.63 5.14 0.16
N PHE A 702 0.33 4.62 -1.03
CA PHE A 702 1.06 4.98 -2.25
C PHE A 702 0.71 6.43 -2.63
N GLY A 703 1.47 7.40 -2.13
CA GLY A 703 1.24 8.85 -2.24
C GLY A 703 1.27 9.45 -3.65
N GLN A 704 0.59 8.84 -4.62
CA GLN A 704 0.64 9.18 -6.04
C GLN A 704 -0.67 9.80 -6.56
N ASN A 705 -1.69 9.99 -5.71
CA ASN A 705 -3.03 10.34 -6.20
C ASN A 705 -3.70 11.47 -5.41
N GLU A 706 -3.64 12.69 -5.96
CA GLU A 706 -4.32 13.88 -5.47
C GLU A 706 -5.83 13.67 -5.28
N LYS A 707 -6.51 12.94 -6.19
CA LYS A 707 -7.94 12.63 -6.06
C LYS A 707 -8.20 11.84 -4.78
N ARG A 708 -7.38 10.84 -4.46
CA ARG A 708 -7.53 10.06 -3.21
C ARG A 708 -7.30 10.93 -1.98
N TRP A 709 -6.26 11.77 -2.01
CA TRP A 709 -5.98 12.70 -0.92
C TRP A 709 -7.17 13.62 -0.66
N ASN A 710 -7.74 14.24 -1.70
CA ASN A 710 -8.91 15.10 -1.58
C ASN A 710 -10.11 14.35 -1.03
N VAL A 711 -10.38 13.12 -1.51
CA VAL A 711 -11.53 12.34 -0.99
C VAL A 711 -11.34 11.95 0.47
N MET A 712 -10.12 11.63 0.92
CA MET A 712 -9.85 11.40 2.34
C MET A 712 -10.10 12.66 3.16
N HIS A 713 -9.57 13.80 2.73
CA HIS A 713 -9.78 15.08 3.39
C HIS A 713 -11.28 15.43 3.50
N ASP A 714 -12.01 15.35 2.38
CA ASP A 714 -13.46 15.66 2.30
C ASP A 714 -14.32 14.72 3.16
N ARG A 715 -13.77 13.58 3.59
CA ARG A 715 -14.42 12.60 4.46
C ARG A 715 -13.93 12.61 5.91
N ASN A 716 -13.15 13.63 6.32
CA ASN A 716 -12.49 13.69 7.63
C ASN A 716 -11.56 12.49 7.90
N GLY A 717 -11.01 11.91 6.84
CA GLY A 717 -9.99 10.88 6.90
C GLY A 717 -8.58 11.45 6.87
N GLY A 718 -7.61 10.61 7.23
CA GLY A 718 -6.18 10.91 7.14
C GLY A 718 -5.42 10.14 6.06
N ASN A 719 -4.28 10.67 5.63
CA ASN A 719 -3.40 10.02 4.67
C ASN A 719 -1.94 10.27 5.05
N LEU A 720 -1.19 9.19 5.24
CA LEU A 720 0.25 9.19 5.46
C LEU A 720 0.91 8.39 4.33
N PRO A 721 1.49 9.09 3.33
CA PRO A 721 2.26 8.44 2.30
C PRO A 721 3.45 7.68 2.91
N TRP A 722 3.72 6.49 2.39
CA TRP A 722 5.03 5.88 2.53
C TRP A 722 5.98 6.54 1.54
N ALA A 723 7.20 6.92 1.91
CA ALA A 723 7.76 7.24 3.22
C ALA A 723 8.75 8.41 3.03
N TRP A 724 9.01 9.17 4.07
CA TRP A 724 10.01 10.24 4.08
C TRP A 724 11.39 9.63 3.89
N GLY A 725 12.03 9.98 2.79
CA GLY A 725 13.33 9.46 2.43
C GLY A 725 13.56 9.52 0.94
N THR A 726 14.81 9.28 0.57
CA THR A 726 15.33 9.31 -0.81
C THR A 726 15.78 7.92 -1.27
N ARG A 727 15.73 6.93 -0.37
CA ARG A 727 16.24 5.59 -0.60
C ARG A 727 15.28 4.80 -1.46
N TYR A 728 15.51 4.80 -2.77
CA TYR A 728 14.79 3.93 -3.68
C TYR A 728 14.99 2.45 -3.30
N ARG A 729 13.92 1.80 -2.83
CA ARG A 729 13.86 0.34 -2.67
C ARG A 729 13.17 -0.23 -3.92
N LYS A 730 13.77 -1.22 -4.58
CA LYS A 730 13.18 -1.79 -5.81
C LYS A 730 11.82 -2.41 -5.49
N GLY A 731 10.79 -1.91 -6.16
CA GLY A 731 9.39 -2.29 -5.93
C GLY A 731 8.58 -1.24 -5.16
N GLU A 732 9.23 -0.22 -4.62
CA GLU A 732 8.61 0.83 -3.81
C GLU A 732 8.75 2.18 -4.54
N ASP A 733 7.82 2.52 -5.44
CA ASP A 733 7.58 3.90 -5.93
C ASP A 733 6.96 4.77 -4.81
N LEU A 734 7.45 4.57 -3.59
CA LEU A 734 6.89 4.97 -2.31
C LEU A 734 7.90 5.83 -1.54
N ILE A 735 8.70 6.65 -2.20
CA ILE A 735 9.57 7.59 -1.49
C ILE A 735 9.07 9.00 -1.74
N GLU A 736 8.98 9.81 -0.69
CA GLU A 736 8.44 11.16 -0.77
C GLU A 736 9.40 12.11 -1.47
N LEU A 737 10.69 11.91 -1.22
CA LEU A 737 11.74 12.76 -1.74
C LEU A 737 12.41 12.11 -2.94
N ASP A 738 12.81 12.94 -3.89
CA ASP A 738 13.72 12.57 -4.95
C ASP A 738 15.16 12.50 -4.46
N GLU A 739 16.08 12.14 -5.35
CA GLU A 739 17.49 12.02 -5.00
C GLU A 739 18.11 13.32 -4.44
N ASN A 740 17.54 14.50 -4.72
CA ASN A 740 18.04 15.79 -4.29
C ASN A 740 17.43 16.25 -2.95
N GLY A 741 16.56 15.45 -2.34
CA GLY A 741 15.88 15.78 -1.08
C GLY A 741 14.65 16.68 -1.25
N TYR A 742 14.13 16.83 -2.48
CA TYR A 742 12.88 17.56 -2.74
C TYR A 742 11.72 16.60 -2.96
N PRO A 743 10.47 16.98 -2.61
CA PRO A 743 9.30 16.19 -2.96
C PRO A 743 9.19 15.97 -4.47
N TRP A 744 8.82 14.76 -4.87
CA TRP A 744 8.58 14.46 -6.28
C TRP A 744 7.52 15.39 -6.88
N PHE A 745 7.63 15.68 -8.18
CA PHE A 745 6.75 16.63 -8.86
C PHE A 745 5.26 16.27 -8.73
N ASP A 746 4.94 14.99 -8.84
CA ASP A 746 3.58 14.44 -8.69
C ASP A 746 3.05 14.49 -7.25
N LYS A 747 3.87 14.89 -6.28
CA LYS A 747 3.53 15.01 -4.85
C LYS A 747 3.42 16.44 -4.36
N ARG A 748 3.74 17.43 -5.21
CA ARG A 748 3.67 18.87 -4.88
C ARG A 748 2.28 19.33 -4.43
N TYR A 749 1.22 18.62 -4.84
CA TYR A 749 -0.14 18.92 -4.39
C TYR A 749 -0.28 18.86 -2.86
N LEU A 750 0.54 18.07 -2.15
CA LEU A 750 0.53 17.99 -0.69
C LEU A 750 0.89 19.36 -0.06
N ILE A 751 1.81 20.09 -0.68
CA ILE A 751 2.27 21.42 -0.25
C ILE A 751 1.22 22.49 -0.57
N ILE A 752 0.64 22.45 -1.76
CA ILE A 752 -0.42 23.40 -2.17
C ILE A 752 -1.63 23.28 -1.24
N ASN A 753 -1.95 22.06 -0.80
CA ASN A 753 -3.12 21.78 0.00
C ASN A 753 -2.97 22.10 1.50
N GLN A 754 -1.81 22.56 1.97
CA GLN A 754 -1.58 22.90 3.38
C GLN A 754 -2.64 23.85 3.97
N LYS A 755 -3.14 24.81 3.19
CA LYS A 755 -4.17 25.76 3.65
C LYS A 755 -5.46 25.06 4.07
N LYS A 756 -5.77 23.89 3.49
CA LYS A 756 -6.95 23.09 3.82
C LYS A 756 -6.80 22.37 5.17
N LEU A 757 -5.57 22.16 5.65
CA LEU A 757 -5.30 21.34 6.84
C LEU A 757 -5.59 22.05 8.17
N ASN A 758 -5.63 23.39 8.18
CA ASN A 758 -5.85 24.17 9.40
C ASN A 758 -7.34 24.29 9.76
N THR A 759 -8.25 23.73 8.96
CA THR A 759 -9.70 23.82 9.21
C THR A 759 -10.28 22.41 9.23
N PRO A 760 -11.16 22.08 10.19
CA PRO A 760 -11.92 20.85 10.14
C PRO A 760 -12.63 20.73 8.79
N SER A 761 -12.61 19.54 8.21
CA SER A 761 -13.35 19.31 6.97
C SER A 761 -14.85 19.28 7.29
N GLN A 762 -15.67 19.71 6.33
CA GLN A 762 -17.11 19.73 6.53
C GLN A 762 -17.60 18.29 6.78
N LYS A 763 -18.41 18.08 7.83
CA LYS A 763 -18.95 16.75 8.15
C LYS A 763 -19.57 16.11 6.90
N TYR A 764 -18.95 15.03 6.45
CA TYR A 764 -19.40 14.29 5.28
C TYR A 764 -20.80 13.71 5.52
N LYS A 765 -21.79 14.20 4.76
CA LYS A 765 -23.18 13.77 4.86
C LYS A 765 -23.52 12.80 3.75
N ALA A 766 -23.59 11.52 4.10
CA ALA A 766 -24.00 10.47 3.17
C ALA A 766 -25.50 10.55 2.88
N GLN A 767 -25.85 10.50 1.60
CA GLN A 767 -27.24 10.32 1.15
C GLN A 767 -27.64 8.85 1.19
N ILE A 768 -26.71 7.93 0.92
CA ILE A 768 -26.96 6.49 0.88
C ILE A 768 -26.03 5.74 1.84
N ILE A 769 -26.54 4.70 2.49
CA ILE A 769 -25.70 3.70 3.18
C ILE A 769 -25.76 2.40 2.40
N ILE A 770 -24.60 1.83 2.08
CA ILE A 770 -24.46 0.48 1.54
C ILE A 770 -24.13 -0.46 2.69
N LEU A 771 -24.90 -1.54 2.82
CA LEU A 771 -24.74 -2.57 3.84
C LEU A 771 -24.30 -3.90 3.22
N PRO A 772 -23.00 -4.09 2.96
CA PRO A 772 -22.49 -5.33 2.40
C PRO A 772 -22.48 -6.46 3.44
N ALA A 773 -22.58 -7.70 2.97
CA ALA A 773 -22.56 -8.88 3.82
C ALA A 773 -21.13 -9.20 4.29
N LYS A 774 -20.89 -9.19 5.60
CA LYS A 774 -19.54 -9.39 6.17
C LYS A 774 -18.86 -10.67 5.70
N ARG A 775 -19.63 -11.75 5.53
CA ARG A 775 -19.13 -13.04 5.02
C ARG A 775 -18.52 -12.91 3.62
N LEU A 776 -19.17 -12.18 2.72
CA LEU A 776 -18.68 -11.98 1.35
C LEU A 776 -17.46 -11.09 1.33
N VAL A 777 -17.59 -9.98 2.05
CA VAL A 777 -16.57 -8.98 2.24
C VAL A 777 -15.27 -9.64 2.73
N CYS A 778 -15.28 -10.40 3.83
CA CYS A 778 -14.10 -11.11 4.35
C CYS A 778 -13.49 -12.17 3.40
N ARG A 779 -14.22 -12.62 2.37
CA ARG A 779 -13.71 -13.53 1.33
C ARG A 779 -13.14 -12.79 0.10
N GLY A 780 -13.16 -11.46 0.10
CA GLY A 780 -12.80 -10.64 -1.05
C GLY A 780 -13.89 -10.53 -2.11
N ASP A 781 -15.12 -10.98 -1.83
CA ASP A 781 -16.25 -10.82 -2.76
C ASP A 781 -16.85 -9.41 -2.64
N LEU A 782 -16.20 -8.46 -3.31
CA LEU A 782 -16.45 -7.03 -3.23
C LEU A 782 -17.59 -6.54 -4.14
N LYS A 783 -18.74 -7.22 -4.15
CA LYS A 783 -19.88 -6.88 -5.03
C LYS A 783 -20.37 -5.44 -4.85
N TRP A 784 -20.24 -4.90 -3.64
CA TRP A 784 -20.61 -3.52 -3.33
C TRP A 784 -19.76 -2.46 -4.08
N LEU A 785 -18.56 -2.80 -4.60
CA LEU A 785 -17.74 -1.86 -5.38
C LEU A 785 -18.48 -1.36 -6.62
N ALA A 786 -19.22 -2.24 -7.31
CA ALA A 786 -20.00 -1.84 -8.48
C ALA A 786 -21.09 -0.84 -8.11
N VAL A 787 -21.70 -0.99 -6.93
CA VAL A 787 -22.69 -0.05 -6.39
C VAL A 787 -22.02 1.28 -6.04
N ALA A 788 -20.85 1.25 -5.40
CA ALA A 788 -20.06 2.43 -5.06
C ALA A 788 -19.63 3.22 -6.31
N ASP A 789 -19.06 2.55 -7.32
CA ASP A 789 -18.64 3.16 -8.59
C ASP A 789 -19.81 3.82 -9.33
N MET A 790 -20.99 3.18 -9.29
CA MET A 790 -22.22 3.73 -9.82
C MET A 790 -22.62 5.03 -9.09
N LEU A 791 -22.61 5.02 -7.74
CA LEU A 791 -22.94 6.21 -6.95
C LEU A 791 -21.96 7.36 -7.17
N ASP A 792 -20.67 7.05 -7.29
CA ASP A 792 -19.62 8.01 -7.64
C ASP A 792 -19.89 8.63 -9.03
N SER A 793 -20.28 7.82 -10.03
CA SER A 793 -20.61 8.31 -11.38
C SER A 793 -21.83 9.25 -11.42
N MET A 794 -22.70 9.14 -10.40
CA MET A 794 -23.89 9.98 -10.23
C MET A 794 -23.67 11.15 -9.27
N ASN A 795 -22.47 11.31 -8.73
CA ASN A 795 -22.13 12.30 -7.70
C ASN A 795 -23.05 12.20 -6.45
N ILE A 796 -23.39 10.97 -6.04
CA ILE A 796 -24.18 10.70 -4.83
C ILE A 796 -23.23 10.30 -3.71
N THR A 797 -23.31 11.02 -2.58
CA THR A 797 -22.52 10.71 -1.39
C THR A 797 -23.05 9.46 -0.67
N TYR A 798 -22.15 8.57 -0.28
CA TYR A 798 -22.49 7.35 0.44
C TYR A 798 -21.48 6.96 1.53
N LYS A 799 -21.94 6.13 2.46
CA LYS A 799 -21.15 5.39 3.46
C LYS A 799 -21.27 3.88 3.19
N ILE A 800 -20.24 3.12 3.51
CA ILE A 800 -20.23 1.64 3.45
C ILE A 800 -20.11 1.15 4.88
N ILE A 801 -21.09 0.40 5.38
CA ILE A 801 -21.13 -0.04 6.77
C ILE A 801 -21.49 -1.51 6.79
N ASP A 802 -20.69 -2.37 7.42
CA ASP A 802 -21.03 -3.79 7.52
C ASP A 802 -22.38 -4.00 8.21
N GLN A 803 -23.09 -5.02 7.74
CA GLN A 803 -24.41 -5.37 8.26
C GLN A 803 -24.42 -5.60 9.78
N ASP A 804 -23.44 -6.32 10.33
CA ASP A 804 -23.38 -6.63 11.75
C ASP A 804 -23.07 -5.40 12.64
N VAL A 805 -22.36 -4.40 12.11
CA VAL A 805 -22.14 -3.12 12.80
C VAL A 805 -23.47 -2.43 13.12
N ILE A 806 -24.48 -2.57 12.26
CA ILE A 806 -25.82 -1.97 12.47
C ILE A 806 -26.56 -2.59 13.67
N ILE A 807 -26.27 -3.85 14.02
CA ILE A 807 -26.88 -4.49 15.19
C ILE A 807 -26.49 -3.74 16.47
N ASN A 808 -25.22 -3.33 16.56
CA ASN A 808 -24.67 -2.63 17.71
C ASN A 808 -24.83 -1.11 17.61
N LYS A 809 -24.89 -0.55 16.38
CA LYS A 809 -24.95 0.90 16.11
C LYS A 809 -26.12 1.25 15.17
N PRO A 810 -27.38 0.96 15.53
CA PRO A 810 -28.52 1.19 14.64
C PRO A 810 -28.79 2.69 14.36
N TYR A 811 -28.26 3.58 15.20
CA TYR A 811 -28.37 5.03 15.02
C TYR A 811 -27.69 5.51 13.72
N LEU A 812 -26.71 4.76 13.18
CA LEU A 812 -26.02 5.09 11.92
C LEU A 812 -26.98 5.15 10.73
N LEU A 813 -28.10 4.42 10.77
CA LEU A 813 -29.11 4.44 9.71
C LEU A 813 -29.88 5.77 9.62
N GLN A 814 -29.85 6.60 10.68
CA GLN A 814 -30.63 7.83 10.73
C GLN A 814 -30.07 8.94 9.84
N GLU A 815 -28.76 8.92 9.57
CA GLU A 815 -28.04 9.98 8.85
C GLU A 815 -28.32 10.00 7.34
N CYS A 816 -28.80 8.88 6.78
CA CYS A 816 -28.99 8.70 5.35
C CYS A 816 -30.43 8.97 4.89
N LYS A 817 -30.60 9.10 3.57
CA LYS A 817 -31.90 9.18 2.90
C LYS A 817 -32.42 7.81 2.50
N ALA A 818 -31.55 6.91 2.07
CA ALA A 818 -31.90 5.55 1.66
C ALA A 818 -30.78 4.55 1.99
N ILE A 819 -31.12 3.27 2.01
CA ILE A 819 -30.22 2.18 2.34
C ILE A 819 -30.21 1.17 1.18
N ILE A 820 -29.04 0.64 0.85
CA ILE A 820 -28.86 -0.51 -0.05
C ILE A 820 -28.36 -1.68 0.80
N PHE A 821 -29.11 -2.77 0.83
CA PHE A 821 -28.79 -3.98 1.60
C PHE A 821 -28.43 -5.14 0.66
N GLU A 822 -27.34 -5.83 0.95
CA GLU A 822 -26.92 -7.03 0.23
C GLU A 822 -27.51 -8.30 0.85
N ASN A 823 -28.40 -8.96 0.13
CA ASN A 823 -29.09 -10.18 0.56
C ASN A 823 -28.19 -11.42 0.55
N ASN A 824 -27.17 -11.44 -0.32
CA ASN A 824 -26.27 -12.58 -0.45
C ASN A 824 -25.53 -12.82 0.86
N TYR A 825 -25.84 -13.90 1.57
CA TYR A 825 -25.31 -14.17 2.91
C TYR A 825 -25.63 -13.04 3.90
N GLY A 826 -26.75 -12.36 3.69
CA GLY A 826 -27.17 -11.25 4.52
C GLY A 826 -27.49 -11.70 5.95
N ASP A 827 -27.38 -10.78 6.89
CA ASP A 827 -27.74 -11.01 8.28
C ASP A 827 -29.25 -10.79 8.50
N PRO A 828 -30.04 -11.84 8.78
CA PRO A 828 -31.48 -11.71 8.97
C PRO A 828 -31.84 -10.85 10.19
N ASP A 829 -30.93 -10.75 11.17
CA ASP A 829 -31.12 -9.91 12.36
C ASP A 829 -31.11 -8.42 12.02
N VAL A 830 -30.45 -8.01 10.93
CA VAL A 830 -30.32 -6.60 10.54
C VAL A 830 -31.64 -6.05 10.00
N ILE A 831 -32.47 -6.90 9.39
CA ILE A 831 -33.75 -6.50 8.77
C ILE A 831 -34.66 -5.79 9.77
N ARG A 832 -34.67 -6.19 11.05
CA ARG A 832 -35.50 -5.52 12.07
C ARG A 832 -35.10 -4.06 12.27
N TYR A 833 -33.82 -3.75 12.20
CA TYR A 833 -33.31 -2.38 12.33
C TYR A 833 -33.58 -1.56 11.06
N LEU A 834 -33.53 -2.19 9.89
CA LEU A 834 -33.93 -1.57 8.63
C LEU A 834 -35.40 -1.14 8.66
N VAL A 835 -36.29 -2.02 9.08
CA VAL A 835 -37.72 -1.73 9.23
C VAL A 835 -37.96 -0.65 10.31
N ALA A 836 -37.27 -0.76 11.45
CA ALA A 836 -37.37 0.23 12.52
C ALA A 836 -36.86 1.63 12.11
N SER A 837 -35.89 1.72 11.20
CA SER A 837 -35.36 2.98 10.68
C SER A 837 -36.40 3.78 9.88
N LYS A 838 -37.41 3.11 9.33
CA LYS A 838 -38.43 3.65 8.42
C LYS A 838 -37.88 4.32 7.16
N LYS A 839 -36.58 4.14 6.86
CA LYS A 839 -35.92 4.64 5.65
C LYS A 839 -36.30 3.77 4.45
N PRO A 840 -36.31 4.33 3.23
CA PRO A 840 -36.33 3.54 2.02
C PRO A 840 -35.15 2.56 1.97
N VAL A 841 -35.42 1.29 1.63
CA VAL A 841 -34.40 0.25 1.53
C VAL A 841 -34.52 -0.49 0.20
N LEU A 842 -33.41 -0.59 -0.51
CA LEU A 842 -33.25 -1.45 -1.67
C LEU A 842 -32.50 -2.72 -1.25
N PHE A 843 -33.17 -3.85 -1.31
CA PHE A 843 -32.60 -5.18 -1.12
C PHE A 843 -32.08 -5.71 -2.47
N THR A 844 -30.80 -6.06 -2.53
CA THR A 844 -30.08 -6.49 -3.74
C THR A 844 -29.42 -7.84 -3.54
N GLY A 845 -29.14 -8.58 -4.62
CA GLY A 845 -28.56 -9.92 -4.54
C GLY A 845 -29.61 -11.02 -4.33
N GLU A 846 -29.13 -12.25 -4.27
CA GLU A 846 -29.94 -13.46 -4.21
C GLU A 846 -30.60 -13.68 -2.85
N LEU A 847 -31.79 -14.30 -2.88
CA LEU A 847 -32.59 -14.61 -1.70
C LEU A 847 -32.33 -16.03 -1.17
N CYS A 848 -31.06 -16.44 -1.20
CA CYS A 848 -30.66 -17.82 -0.95
C CYS A 848 -30.25 -18.03 0.50
N PHE A 849 -29.13 -17.38 0.86
CA PHE A 849 -28.34 -17.72 2.02
C PHE A 849 -28.32 -16.60 3.04
N ASP A 850 -28.37 -16.97 4.31
CA ASP A 850 -28.02 -16.06 5.39
C ASP A 850 -26.51 -16.08 5.69
N LYS A 851 -26.07 -15.33 6.71
CA LYS A 851 -24.68 -15.28 7.17
C LYS A 851 -24.04 -16.65 7.47
N TYR A 852 -24.82 -17.65 7.91
CA TYR A 852 -24.38 -19.01 8.18
C TYR A 852 -24.53 -19.96 6.98
N ALA A 853 -24.91 -19.44 5.82
CA ALA A 853 -25.25 -20.24 4.64
C ALA A 853 -26.45 -21.17 4.84
N HIS A 854 -27.38 -20.80 5.73
CA HIS A 854 -28.69 -21.43 5.84
C HIS A 854 -29.61 -20.97 4.71
N PHE A 855 -30.56 -21.80 4.32
CA PHE A 855 -31.41 -21.57 3.16
C PHE A 855 -32.90 -21.72 3.51
N GLY A 856 -33.76 -21.04 2.75
CA GLY A 856 -35.21 -21.18 2.88
C GLY A 856 -35.72 -20.66 4.23
N LYS A 857 -36.43 -21.51 4.99
CA LYS A 857 -37.04 -21.16 6.29
C LYS A 857 -36.05 -20.76 7.38
N ASP A 858 -34.80 -21.18 7.24
CA ASP A 858 -33.72 -20.89 8.17
C ASP A 858 -32.75 -19.83 7.60
N GLY A 859 -32.93 -19.41 6.34
CA GLY A 859 -32.10 -18.41 5.65
C GLY A 859 -32.62 -16.97 5.73
N ILE A 860 -32.17 -16.11 4.81
CA ILE A 860 -32.51 -14.66 4.79
C ILE A 860 -34.02 -14.38 4.69
N LEU A 861 -34.79 -15.27 4.04
CA LEU A 861 -36.24 -15.18 3.93
C LEU A 861 -36.93 -15.18 5.30
N LYS A 862 -36.35 -15.85 6.30
CA LYS A 862 -36.85 -15.82 7.67
C LYS A 862 -36.92 -14.39 8.21
N GLY A 863 -35.88 -13.59 7.95
CA GLY A 863 -35.83 -12.18 8.37
C GLY A 863 -36.92 -11.34 7.73
N PHE A 864 -37.25 -11.58 6.45
CA PHE A 864 -38.36 -10.91 5.77
C PHE A 864 -39.72 -11.31 6.36
N TYR A 865 -39.93 -12.60 6.60
CA TYR A 865 -41.15 -13.11 7.22
C TYR A 865 -41.37 -12.56 8.64
N ASP A 866 -40.35 -12.66 9.51
CA ASP A 866 -40.41 -12.23 10.91
C ASP A 866 -40.69 -10.73 11.04
N ASN A 867 -40.11 -9.92 10.14
CA ASN A 867 -40.28 -8.47 10.12
C ASN A 867 -41.44 -8.00 9.24
N LYS A 868 -42.24 -8.95 8.71
CA LYS A 868 -43.46 -8.68 7.96
C LYS A 868 -43.26 -7.85 6.69
N ILE A 869 -42.15 -8.08 5.99
CA ILE A 869 -41.85 -7.48 4.68
C ILE A 869 -41.80 -8.55 3.58
N PHE A 870 -42.29 -8.20 2.40
CA PHE A 870 -42.45 -8.97 1.16
C PHE A 870 -43.31 -10.24 1.25
N ILE A 871 -43.08 -11.11 2.24
CA ILE A 871 -43.66 -12.45 2.30
C ILE A 871 -44.55 -12.68 3.54
N LYS A 872 -45.61 -13.48 3.36
CA LYS A 872 -46.59 -13.88 4.39
C LYS A 872 -46.35 -15.30 4.94
N LYS A 873 -45.60 -16.14 4.23
CA LYS A 873 -45.13 -17.47 4.66
C LYS A 873 -43.77 -17.73 4.02
N VAL A 874 -42.85 -18.39 4.70
CA VAL A 874 -41.59 -18.83 4.08
C VAL A 874 -41.86 -20.12 3.30
N PRO A 875 -41.53 -20.21 2.01
CA PRO A 875 -41.74 -21.43 1.23
C PRO A 875 -40.92 -22.60 1.79
N ASP A 876 -41.52 -23.79 1.80
CA ASP A 876 -40.85 -25.04 2.17
C ASP A 876 -40.11 -25.59 0.94
N ILE A 877 -38.93 -25.03 0.70
CA ILE A 877 -38.09 -25.29 -0.46
C ILE A 877 -36.68 -25.66 0.01
N THR A 878 -36.07 -26.62 -0.68
CA THR A 878 -34.69 -27.03 -0.46
C THR A 878 -33.83 -26.59 -1.63
N ILE A 879 -32.53 -26.44 -1.40
CA ILE A 879 -31.60 -26.06 -2.47
C ILE A 879 -31.53 -27.10 -3.58
N ASN A 880 -31.75 -28.38 -3.26
CA ASN A 880 -31.73 -29.48 -4.24
C ASN A 880 -32.88 -29.37 -5.26
N ASP A 881 -33.94 -28.64 -4.94
CA ASP A 881 -35.05 -28.39 -5.87
C ASP A 881 -34.61 -27.49 -7.05
N PHE A 882 -33.50 -26.77 -6.88
CA PHE A 882 -33.00 -25.77 -7.82
C PHE A 882 -31.53 -25.94 -8.20
N ARG A 883 -30.80 -26.86 -7.56
CA ARG A 883 -29.36 -27.01 -7.74
C ARG A 883 -28.97 -28.48 -7.81
N LEU A 884 -28.26 -28.83 -8.88
CA LEU A 884 -27.50 -30.07 -8.99
C LEU A 884 -26.04 -29.75 -8.65
N ASN A 885 -25.59 -30.19 -7.48
CA ASN A 885 -24.23 -29.96 -7.01
C ASN A 885 -23.22 -30.79 -7.82
N LEU A 886 -22.12 -30.17 -8.24
CA LEU A 886 -21.00 -30.80 -8.93
C LEU A 886 -19.68 -30.68 -8.16
N ASP A 887 -19.73 -30.34 -6.86
CA ASP A 887 -18.59 -30.33 -5.95
C ASP A 887 -18.14 -31.77 -5.63
N GLU A 888 -17.65 -32.48 -6.65
CA GLU A 888 -17.36 -33.91 -6.61
C GLU A 888 -16.08 -34.26 -7.41
N LYS A 889 -15.93 -35.53 -7.77
CA LYS A 889 -14.81 -36.02 -8.59
C LYS A 889 -15.02 -35.69 -10.07
N TRP A 890 -14.05 -35.02 -10.66
CA TRP A 890 -13.96 -34.68 -12.08
C TRP A 890 -12.75 -35.37 -12.71
N GLU A 891 -12.68 -35.37 -14.04
CA GLU A 891 -11.52 -35.80 -14.80
C GLU A 891 -10.68 -34.56 -15.20
N LEU A 892 -9.39 -34.56 -14.88
CA LEU A 892 -8.40 -33.54 -15.22
C LEU A 892 -7.55 -34.01 -16.41
N GLY A 893 -7.61 -33.25 -17.50
CA GLY A 893 -6.79 -33.41 -18.69
C GLY A 893 -5.78 -32.27 -18.82
N ILE A 894 -4.54 -32.59 -19.21
CA ILE A 894 -3.45 -31.61 -19.30
C ILE A 894 -3.06 -31.40 -20.77
N VAL A 895 -2.93 -30.15 -21.20
CA VAL A 895 -2.53 -29.80 -22.57
C VAL A 895 -1.09 -29.29 -22.59
N GLY A 896 -0.18 -30.07 -23.16
CA GLY A 896 1.19 -29.65 -23.50
C GLY A 896 2.11 -29.39 -22.30
N GLY A 897 2.18 -30.32 -21.36
CA GLY A 897 3.14 -30.25 -20.24
C GLY A 897 4.57 -30.53 -20.69
N THR A 898 5.51 -29.67 -20.33
CA THR A 898 6.94 -29.98 -20.40
C THR A 898 7.38 -30.59 -19.07
N GLN A 899 7.92 -31.82 -19.08
CA GLN A 899 8.76 -32.28 -17.97
C GLN A 899 10.03 -31.43 -17.99
N ASN A 900 10.14 -30.45 -17.10
CA ASN A 900 11.39 -29.71 -16.94
C ASN A 900 12.11 -30.13 -15.67
N ASN A 901 13.28 -30.74 -15.87
CA ASN A 901 14.36 -30.79 -14.92
C ASN A 901 14.83 -29.35 -14.67
N LYS A 902 14.82 -28.92 -13.41
CA LYS A 902 15.20 -27.61 -12.85
C LYS A 902 14.06 -26.58 -12.81
N SER A 903 13.64 -26.33 -11.57
CA SER A 903 12.87 -25.19 -11.10
C SER A 903 13.51 -23.87 -11.55
N GLU A 904 12.96 -23.29 -12.62
CA GLU A 904 13.02 -21.84 -12.76
C GLU A 904 12.26 -21.24 -11.58
N LYS A 905 12.99 -20.48 -10.75
CA LYS A 905 12.53 -19.90 -9.49
C LYS A 905 11.20 -19.18 -9.68
N GLU A 906 10.25 -19.52 -8.80
CA GLU A 906 8.89 -18.99 -8.65
C GLU A 906 8.87 -17.50 -8.22
N GLY A 907 9.49 -16.63 -9.02
CA GLY A 907 9.54 -15.18 -8.76
C GLY A 907 8.37 -14.38 -9.36
N LEU A 908 7.39 -15.03 -9.99
CA LEU A 908 6.40 -14.36 -10.85
C LEU A 908 5.03 -14.07 -10.21
N MET A 909 4.85 -14.24 -8.90
CA MET A 909 3.53 -13.99 -8.28
C MET A 909 3.06 -12.53 -8.29
N TYR A 910 3.87 -11.54 -8.69
CA TYR A 910 3.48 -10.12 -8.56
C TYR A 910 3.72 -9.20 -9.76
N SER A 911 4.23 -9.67 -10.91
CA SER A 911 4.24 -8.81 -12.10
C SER A 911 2.95 -8.95 -12.91
N ARG A 912 1.90 -8.26 -12.46
CA ARG A 912 0.68 -7.95 -13.25
C ARG A 912 0.98 -7.16 -14.56
N LEU A 913 2.26 -6.89 -14.83
CA LEU A 913 2.82 -6.32 -16.06
C LEU A 913 3.32 -7.37 -17.06
N SER A 914 3.20 -8.68 -16.78
CA SER A 914 3.75 -9.74 -17.64
C SER A 914 3.12 -9.85 -19.03
N GLY A 915 2.10 -9.05 -19.35
CA GLY A 915 1.45 -9.09 -20.67
C GLY A 915 0.81 -10.45 -20.98
N PHE A 916 0.48 -11.23 -19.95
CA PHE A 916 -0.15 -12.54 -20.08
C PHE A 916 -1.55 -12.39 -20.69
N LYS A 917 -1.65 -12.63 -21.99
CA LYS A 917 -2.90 -12.49 -22.75
C LYS A 917 -3.70 -13.80 -22.71
N PRO A 918 -5.04 -13.72 -22.60
CA PRO A 918 -5.88 -14.91 -22.76
C PRO A 918 -5.66 -15.50 -24.16
N ASP A 919 -5.46 -16.81 -24.21
CA ASP A 919 -5.27 -17.54 -25.46
C ASP A 919 -6.63 -17.76 -26.13
N LYS A 920 -6.99 -16.81 -26.99
CA LYS A 920 -8.23 -16.83 -27.80
C LYS A 920 -8.11 -17.69 -29.06
N SER A 921 -6.91 -18.20 -29.36
CA SER A 921 -6.59 -18.74 -30.68
C SER A 921 -6.79 -20.24 -30.82
N VAL A 922 -7.30 -20.91 -29.79
CA VAL A 922 -7.24 -22.37 -29.74
C VAL A 922 -8.54 -23.06 -30.12
N ASN A 923 -8.39 -24.08 -30.97
CA ASN A 923 -9.43 -25.02 -31.32
C ASN A 923 -9.64 -26.04 -30.19
N PHE A 924 -10.77 -25.93 -29.49
CA PHE A 924 -11.18 -26.83 -28.40
C PHE A 924 -11.07 -28.32 -28.75
N THR A 925 -11.52 -28.70 -29.96
CA THR A 925 -11.52 -30.10 -30.40
C THR A 925 -10.12 -30.65 -30.56
N GLU A 926 -9.18 -29.85 -31.08
CA GLU A 926 -7.78 -30.23 -31.21
C GLU A 926 -7.09 -30.37 -29.85
N GLU A 927 -7.37 -29.46 -28.91
CA GLU A 927 -6.79 -29.55 -27.56
C GLU A 927 -7.28 -30.79 -26.80
N ILE A 928 -8.59 -31.03 -26.76
CA ILE A 928 -9.11 -32.21 -26.04
C ILE A 928 -8.63 -33.52 -26.65
N THR A 929 -8.57 -33.61 -27.98
CA THR A 929 -8.05 -34.82 -28.65
C THR A 929 -6.55 -35.02 -28.42
N SER A 930 -5.81 -33.94 -28.08
CA SER A 930 -4.40 -34.03 -27.69
C SER A 930 -4.18 -34.54 -26.25
N ILE A 931 -5.21 -34.52 -25.40
CA ILE A 931 -5.15 -35.03 -24.02
C ILE A 931 -5.16 -36.54 -24.07
N LYS A 932 -4.00 -37.14 -23.82
CA LYS A 932 -3.83 -38.61 -23.85
C LYS A 932 -4.33 -39.28 -22.58
N ASP A 933 -4.18 -38.60 -21.45
CA ASP A 933 -4.50 -39.14 -20.12
C ASP A 933 -5.40 -38.18 -19.35
N TRP A 934 -6.43 -38.74 -18.71
CA TRP A 934 -7.33 -38.05 -17.80
C TRP A 934 -7.12 -38.59 -16.39
N SER A 935 -6.91 -37.71 -15.42
CA SER A 935 -6.68 -38.06 -14.02
C SER A 935 -7.85 -37.64 -13.16
N GLU A 936 -8.27 -38.45 -12.19
CA GLU A 936 -9.32 -38.06 -11.25
C GLU A 936 -8.85 -36.90 -10.35
N ILE A 937 -9.67 -35.85 -10.22
CA ILE A 937 -9.47 -34.68 -9.36
C ILE A 937 -10.74 -34.39 -8.57
N VAL A 938 -10.61 -33.91 -7.34
CA VAL A 938 -11.75 -33.36 -6.59
C VAL A 938 -11.87 -31.88 -6.92
N VAL A 939 -13.08 -31.44 -7.25
CA VAL A 939 -13.42 -30.05 -7.51
C VAL A 939 -14.47 -29.60 -6.48
N PRO A 940 -14.33 -28.40 -5.87
CA PRO A 940 -13.21 -27.48 -5.99
C PRO A 940 -11.92 -28.02 -5.33
N GLY A 941 -10.75 -27.54 -5.79
CA GLY A 941 -9.44 -27.89 -5.25
C GLY A 941 -8.28 -27.23 -6.01
N PHE A 942 -7.17 -26.96 -5.32
CA PHE A 942 -5.97 -26.36 -5.91
C PHE A 942 -5.20 -27.33 -6.82
N LEU A 943 -4.76 -26.86 -7.99
CA LEU A 943 -3.94 -27.66 -8.91
C LEU A 943 -2.54 -27.97 -8.35
N GLN A 944 -2.02 -27.16 -7.44
CA GLN A 944 -0.68 -27.33 -6.85
C GLN A 944 -0.46 -28.72 -6.23
N HIS A 945 -1.45 -29.23 -5.47
CA HIS A 945 -1.39 -30.57 -4.87
C HIS A 945 -1.19 -31.68 -5.93
N TYR A 946 -1.72 -31.46 -7.14
CA TYR A 946 -1.57 -32.37 -8.26
C TYR A 946 -0.25 -32.13 -9.03
N ARG A 947 0.21 -30.88 -9.14
CA ARG A 947 1.52 -30.56 -9.73
C ARG A 947 2.66 -31.27 -9.01
N GLU A 948 2.65 -31.27 -7.68
CA GLU A 948 3.65 -31.96 -6.86
C GLU A 948 3.62 -33.48 -7.08
N LYS A 949 2.42 -34.06 -7.12
CA LYS A 949 2.23 -35.49 -7.36
C LYS A 949 2.61 -35.93 -8.77
N MET A 950 2.38 -35.08 -9.77
CA MET A 950 2.61 -35.39 -11.19
C MET A 950 3.98 -34.93 -11.71
N ASN A 951 4.72 -34.10 -10.96
CA ASN A 951 5.99 -33.49 -11.36
C ASN A 951 5.92 -32.79 -12.73
N MET A 952 4.86 -31.99 -12.94
CA MET A 952 4.61 -31.32 -14.22
C MET A 952 4.19 -29.86 -14.01
N GLN A 953 4.65 -28.98 -14.90
CA GLN A 953 4.09 -27.63 -15.05
C GLN A 953 3.06 -27.61 -16.16
N PHE A 954 1.94 -26.93 -15.91
CA PHE A 954 0.82 -26.83 -16.83
C PHE A 954 0.55 -25.36 -17.13
N LYS A 955 0.43 -25.00 -18.41
CA LYS A 955 -0.11 -23.69 -18.82
C LYS A 955 -1.63 -23.72 -19.02
N ARG A 956 -2.16 -24.90 -19.34
CA ARG A 956 -3.56 -25.13 -19.70
C ARG A 956 -4.02 -26.50 -19.24
N VAL A 957 -5.20 -26.54 -18.62
CA VAL A 957 -5.83 -27.77 -18.15
C VAL A 957 -7.31 -27.79 -18.52
N TYR A 958 -7.89 -28.98 -18.57
CA TYR A 958 -9.31 -29.22 -18.78
C TYR A 958 -9.87 -30.03 -17.63
N TYR A 959 -10.96 -29.56 -17.04
CA TYR A 959 -11.80 -30.35 -16.15
C TYR A 959 -12.96 -30.88 -16.96
N LYS A 960 -13.30 -32.16 -16.76
CA LYS A 960 -14.41 -32.82 -17.44
C LYS A 960 -15.28 -33.55 -16.42
N THR A 961 -16.59 -33.37 -16.54
CA THR A 961 -17.56 -34.21 -15.83
C THR A 961 -18.75 -34.52 -16.73
N THR A 962 -19.56 -35.49 -16.34
CA THR A 962 -20.83 -35.80 -17.01
C THR A 962 -21.97 -35.72 -16.03
N ILE A 963 -23.05 -35.06 -16.45
CA ILE A 963 -24.25 -34.91 -15.63
C ILE A 963 -25.43 -35.56 -16.33
N ASP A 964 -26.32 -36.17 -15.56
CA ASP A 964 -27.63 -36.60 -16.03
C ASP A 964 -28.67 -35.61 -15.50
N LEU A 965 -29.27 -34.87 -16.43
CA LEU A 965 -30.39 -34.01 -16.06
C LEU A 965 -31.69 -34.82 -15.93
N PRO A 966 -32.56 -34.51 -14.95
CA PRO A 966 -33.94 -34.97 -14.99
C PRO A 966 -34.63 -34.45 -16.25
N GLU A 967 -35.67 -35.15 -16.73
CA GLU A 967 -36.37 -34.82 -17.99
C GLU A 967 -36.57 -33.31 -18.15
N ILE A 968 -35.94 -32.73 -19.18
CA ILE A 968 -36.05 -31.31 -19.51
C ILE A 968 -37.49 -31.04 -19.92
N ASP A 969 -38.26 -30.45 -19.00
CA ASP A 969 -39.68 -30.18 -19.16
C ASP A 969 -39.89 -29.09 -20.23
N ASN A 970 -40.35 -29.50 -21.42
CA ASN A 970 -40.89 -28.75 -22.57
C ASN A 970 -40.51 -27.25 -22.76
N GLY A 971 -39.28 -26.83 -22.47
CA GLY A 971 -38.82 -25.45 -22.69
C GLY A 971 -39.16 -24.45 -21.59
N MET A 972 -39.63 -24.89 -20.41
CA MET A 972 -39.88 -24.00 -19.27
C MET A 972 -38.74 -23.92 -18.27
N VAL A 973 -37.65 -24.66 -18.50
CA VAL A 973 -36.50 -24.75 -17.59
C VAL A 973 -35.22 -24.44 -18.36
N MET A 974 -34.59 -23.32 -18.01
CA MET A 974 -33.20 -23.03 -18.35
C MET A 974 -32.27 -23.60 -17.27
N TYR A 975 -31.02 -23.80 -17.64
CA TYR A 975 -29.97 -24.17 -16.70
C TYR A 975 -28.84 -23.14 -16.76
N SER A 976 -28.18 -22.92 -15.63
CA SER A 976 -26.93 -22.16 -15.57
C SER A 976 -25.86 -22.96 -14.84
N LEU A 977 -24.61 -22.89 -15.28
CA LEU A 977 -23.47 -23.43 -14.54
C LEU A 977 -22.88 -22.34 -13.64
N GLN A 978 -22.97 -22.53 -12.34
CA GLN A 978 -22.28 -21.74 -11.34
C GLN A 978 -20.91 -22.35 -11.06
N ILE A 979 -19.87 -21.52 -11.00
CA ILE A 979 -18.50 -21.91 -10.64
C ILE A 979 -17.97 -20.88 -9.65
N GLY A 980 -17.28 -21.31 -8.60
CA GLY A 980 -16.64 -20.42 -7.64
C GLY A 980 -15.33 -19.85 -8.18
N GLY A 981 -14.33 -19.74 -7.30
CA GLY A 981 -13.02 -19.20 -7.62
C GLY A 981 -12.28 -20.08 -8.64
N VAL A 982 -11.96 -19.50 -9.79
CA VAL A 982 -11.14 -20.12 -10.85
C VAL A 982 -9.97 -19.22 -11.18
N TYR A 983 -8.77 -19.77 -11.24
CA TYR A 983 -7.55 -19.02 -11.48
C TYR A 983 -7.45 -18.48 -12.93
N ASP A 984 -7.05 -17.22 -13.08
CA ASP A 984 -6.81 -16.46 -14.32
C ASP A 984 -7.93 -16.44 -15.37
N TYR A 985 -8.01 -17.44 -16.25
CA TYR A 985 -8.94 -17.46 -17.38
C TYR A 985 -9.62 -18.82 -17.52
N ASP A 986 -10.91 -18.82 -17.81
CA ASP A 986 -11.68 -20.04 -18.03
C ASP A 986 -12.62 -19.97 -19.23
N TRP A 987 -12.85 -21.15 -19.84
CA TRP A 987 -13.80 -21.35 -20.93
C TRP A 987 -14.65 -22.57 -20.64
N ILE A 988 -15.96 -22.41 -20.81
CA ILE A 988 -16.95 -23.43 -20.47
C ILE A 988 -17.55 -24.01 -21.72
N TYR A 989 -17.52 -25.33 -21.84
CA TYR A 989 -18.13 -26.05 -22.94
C TYR A 989 -19.14 -27.06 -22.40
N ILE A 990 -20.27 -27.14 -23.08
CA ILE A 990 -21.29 -28.16 -22.85
C ILE A 990 -21.47 -28.94 -24.15
N ASN A 991 -21.36 -30.26 -24.08
CA ASN A 991 -21.48 -31.15 -25.25
C ASN A 991 -20.64 -30.64 -26.44
N ASN A 992 -19.39 -30.25 -26.16
CA ASN A 992 -18.41 -29.71 -27.10
C ASN A 992 -18.70 -28.30 -27.67
N SER A 993 -19.75 -27.63 -27.20
CA SER A 993 -20.11 -26.27 -27.61
C SER A 993 -19.68 -25.26 -26.56
N LEU A 994 -18.94 -24.22 -26.94
CA LEU A 994 -18.56 -23.13 -26.04
C LEU A 994 -19.81 -22.34 -25.64
N ILE A 995 -20.06 -22.23 -24.34
CA ILE A 995 -21.22 -21.50 -23.79
C ILE A 995 -20.82 -20.16 -23.15
N GLY A 996 -19.56 -20.01 -22.73
CA GLY A 996 -19.08 -18.78 -22.11
C GLY A 996 -17.60 -18.85 -21.71
N ASN A 997 -17.05 -17.71 -21.30
CA ASN A 997 -15.70 -17.59 -20.76
C ASN A 997 -15.57 -16.35 -19.87
N THR A 998 -14.59 -16.36 -18.97
CA THR A 998 -14.17 -15.18 -18.22
C THR A 998 -12.75 -14.80 -18.62
N LEU A 999 -12.61 -13.61 -19.22
CA LEU A 999 -11.33 -13.05 -19.67
C LEU A 999 -10.89 -11.85 -18.80
N ILE A 1000 -11.37 -11.80 -17.56
CA ILE A 1000 -11.22 -10.64 -16.67
C ILE A 1000 -9.80 -10.60 -16.11
N VAL A 1001 -9.16 -9.44 -16.27
CA VAL A 1001 -7.82 -9.15 -15.78
C VAL A 1001 -7.93 -8.11 -14.66
N ASN A 1002 -8.51 -8.49 -13.52
CA ASN A 1002 -8.43 -7.66 -12.31
C ASN A 1002 -7.68 -8.42 -11.21
N ASN A 1003 -7.32 -7.71 -10.15
CA ASN A 1003 -6.47 -8.20 -9.06
C ASN A 1003 -7.06 -9.34 -8.22
N GLN A 1004 -8.35 -9.64 -8.39
CA GLN A 1004 -9.09 -10.66 -7.64
C GLN A 1004 -10.00 -11.53 -8.56
N SER A 1005 -9.71 -11.60 -9.87
CA SER A 1005 -10.53 -12.39 -10.81
C SER A 1005 -10.59 -13.86 -10.43
N TRP A 1006 -9.54 -14.33 -9.75
CA TRP A 1006 -9.46 -15.68 -9.22
C TRP A 1006 -10.44 -15.98 -8.09
N HIS A 1007 -10.96 -14.98 -7.37
CA HIS A 1007 -12.02 -15.13 -6.36
C HIS A 1007 -13.44 -15.00 -6.92
N GLN A 1008 -13.59 -14.53 -8.15
CA GLN A 1008 -14.92 -14.20 -8.67
C GLN A 1008 -15.78 -15.45 -8.85
N HIS A 1009 -16.97 -15.40 -8.25
CA HIS A 1009 -18.06 -16.30 -8.59
C HIS A 1009 -18.47 -16.06 -10.05
N ARG A 1010 -18.68 -17.15 -10.80
CA ARG A 1010 -19.01 -17.16 -12.22
C ARG A 1010 -20.36 -17.85 -12.41
N LEU A 1011 -21.17 -17.27 -13.28
CA LEU A 1011 -22.46 -17.83 -13.66
C LEU A 1011 -22.59 -17.85 -15.19
N TYR A 1012 -22.73 -19.05 -15.75
CA TYR A 1012 -22.84 -19.26 -17.19
C TYR A 1012 -24.23 -19.76 -17.54
N ILE A 1013 -25.05 -18.93 -18.16
CA ILE A 1013 -26.35 -19.35 -18.70
C ILE A 1013 -26.09 -20.39 -19.80
N ILE A 1014 -26.79 -21.52 -19.75
CA ILE A 1014 -26.63 -22.62 -20.70
C ILE A 1014 -27.81 -22.59 -21.68
N PRO A 1015 -27.56 -22.23 -22.95
CA PRO A 1015 -28.60 -22.31 -23.97
C PRO A 1015 -29.18 -23.71 -24.08
N GLN A 1016 -30.51 -23.80 -24.14
CA GLN A 1016 -31.21 -25.08 -24.15
C GLN A 1016 -30.83 -25.96 -25.35
N ASN A 1017 -30.46 -25.35 -26.48
CA ASN A 1017 -30.01 -26.06 -27.68
C ASN A 1017 -28.65 -26.75 -27.53
N TYR A 1018 -27.88 -26.44 -26.46
CA TYR A 1018 -26.64 -27.15 -26.15
C TYR A 1018 -26.85 -28.29 -25.14
N MET A 1019 -28.06 -28.45 -24.60
CA MET A 1019 -28.39 -29.47 -23.60
C MET A 1019 -29.08 -30.67 -24.22
N HIS A 1020 -28.62 -31.86 -23.84
CA HIS A 1020 -29.28 -33.13 -24.10
C HIS A 1020 -30.23 -33.49 -22.95
N LYS A 1021 -31.33 -34.19 -23.24
CA LYS A 1021 -32.36 -34.58 -22.25
C LYS A 1021 -31.88 -35.46 -21.10
N LYS A 1022 -30.69 -36.05 -21.19
CA LYS A 1022 -30.12 -36.95 -20.19
C LYS A 1022 -28.66 -36.57 -19.94
N LYS A 1023 -27.75 -37.34 -20.54
CA LYS A 1023 -26.31 -37.20 -20.36
C LYS A 1023 -25.78 -35.98 -21.10
N ASN A 1024 -25.21 -35.07 -20.34
CA ASN A 1024 -24.47 -33.91 -20.82
C ASN A 1024 -23.01 -34.01 -20.36
N THR A 1025 -22.07 -33.54 -21.18
CA THR A 1025 -20.67 -33.44 -20.80
C THR A 1025 -20.28 -31.98 -20.63
N VAL A 1026 -19.68 -31.67 -19.49
CA VAL A 1026 -19.18 -30.33 -19.15
C VAL A 1026 -17.67 -30.38 -19.27
N TYR A 1027 -17.10 -29.40 -19.98
CA TYR A 1027 -15.66 -29.14 -19.98
C TYR A 1027 -15.39 -27.73 -19.48
N ILE A 1028 -14.42 -27.59 -18.58
CA ILE A 1028 -13.91 -26.30 -18.12
C ILE A 1028 -12.43 -26.26 -18.47
N ARG A 1029 -12.09 -25.44 -19.45
CA ARG A 1029 -10.69 -25.15 -19.77
C ARG A 1029 -10.22 -24.04 -18.86
N ILE A 1030 -9.08 -24.21 -18.19
CA ILE A 1030 -8.38 -23.15 -17.47
C ILE A 1030 -7.05 -22.89 -18.16
N GLN A 1031 -6.73 -21.61 -18.35
CA GLN A 1031 -5.37 -21.18 -18.66
C GLN A 1031 -4.77 -20.53 -17.42
N ASP A 1032 -3.75 -21.18 -16.88
CA ASP A 1032 -3.10 -20.78 -15.65
C ASP A 1032 -1.81 -20.03 -15.97
N GLY A 1033 -1.75 -18.77 -15.57
CA GLY A 1033 -0.58 -17.89 -15.68
C GLY A 1033 0.31 -17.90 -14.45
N SER A 1034 -0.08 -18.60 -13.36
CA SER A 1034 0.64 -18.58 -12.09
C SER A 1034 0.70 -19.96 -11.38
N ALA A 1035 1.22 -20.00 -10.15
CA ALA A 1035 1.74 -21.22 -9.51
C ALA A 1035 0.67 -22.12 -8.85
N ILE A 1036 -0.46 -21.58 -8.39
CA ILE A 1036 -1.42 -22.32 -7.54
C ILE A 1036 -2.53 -23.00 -8.37
N GLY A 1037 -3.21 -22.25 -9.24
CA GLY A 1037 -4.10 -22.77 -10.30
C GLY A 1037 -5.40 -23.46 -9.89
N GLY A 1038 -6.35 -23.55 -10.84
CA GLY A 1038 -7.50 -24.44 -10.78
C GLY A 1038 -8.86 -23.79 -10.45
N ILE A 1039 -9.90 -24.63 -10.36
CA ILE A 1039 -11.19 -24.29 -9.73
C ILE A 1039 -11.01 -24.50 -8.22
N TRP A 1040 -10.47 -23.50 -7.54
CA TRP A 1040 -9.99 -23.65 -6.18
C TRP A 1040 -11.06 -23.38 -5.12
N ASP A 1041 -12.13 -22.65 -5.47
CA ASP A 1041 -13.25 -22.40 -4.57
C ASP A 1041 -14.59 -22.81 -5.20
N GLY A 1042 -15.50 -23.29 -4.36
CA GLY A 1042 -16.85 -23.68 -4.75
C GLY A 1042 -17.84 -22.53 -4.64
N PRO A 1043 -19.10 -22.75 -5.03
CA PRO A 1043 -19.63 -23.97 -5.64
C PRO A 1043 -19.21 -24.21 -7.08
N VAL A 1044 -19.28 -25.46 -7.51
CA VAL A 1044 -19.53 -25.84 -8.89
C VAL A 1044 -20.88 -26.55 -8.96
N ALA A 1045 -21.82 -26.00 -9.72
CA ALA A 1045 -23.15 -26.57 -9.80
C ALA A 1045 -23.99 -26.13 -10.99
N PHE A 1046 -24.93 -26.98 -11.36
CA PHE A 1046 -26.02 -26.60 -12.25
C PHE A 1046 -27.17 -26.02 -11.44
N LEU A 1047 -27.58 -24.80 -11.78
CA LEU A 1047 -28.80 -24.20 -11.26
C LEU A 1047 -29.92 -24.39 -12.27
N LYS A 1048 -31.09 -24.78 -11.76
CA LYS A 1048 -32.35 -24.90 -12.49
C LYS A 1048 -33.05 -23.54 -12.42
N CYS A 1049 -33.19 -22.89 -13.56
CA CYS A 1049 -33.88 -21.62 -13.72
C CYS A 1049 -35.22 -21.86 -14.41
N TYR A 1050 -36.34 -21.44 -13.83
CA TYR A 1050 -37.63 -21.52 -14.51
C TYR A 1050 -37.80 -20.30 -15.41
N THR A 1051 -38.13 -20.51 -16.69
CA THR A 1051 -38.46 -19.45 -17.65
C THR A 1051 -39.79 -19.70 -18.30
N GLY A 1052 -40.64 -18.68 -18.34
CA GLY A 1052 -41.90 -18.67 -19.08
C GLY A 1052 -42.05 -17.43 -19.97
N ILE A 1053 -41.82 -17.68 -21.27
CA ILE A 1053 -42.52 -17.11 -22.45
C ILE A 1053 -42.09 -15.72 -23.00
N PRO A 1054 -42.07 -15.50 -24.34
CA PRO A 1054 -41.44 -14.37 -25.02
C PRO A 1054 -42.13 -13.01 -24.81
N LEU A 1055 -41.32 -11.95 -24.89
CA LEU A 1055 -41.67 -10.52 -24.94
C LEU A 1055 -42.99 -10.22 -25.67
N ILE A 1056 -44.08 -10.02 -24.91
CA ILE A 1056 -45.28 -9.35 -25.42
C ILE A 1056 -45.04 -7.84 -25.32
N LYS A 1057 -44.67 -7.23 -26.46
CA LYS A 1057 -44.83 -5.78 -26.65
C LYS A 1057 -46.32 -5.45 -26.62
N LYS A 1058 -46.83 -4.85 -25.53
CA LYS A 1058 -47.95 -3.90 -25.66
C LYS A 1058 -48.05 -2.93 -24.49
N ASN A 1059 -48.20 -1.66 -24.88
CA ASN A 1059 -48.36 -0.49 -24.02
C ASN A 1059 -49.63 -0.54 -23.16
N ASN A 1060 -49.56 0.24 -22.07
CA ASN A 1060 -50.60 0.69 -21.14
C ASN A 1060 -50.99 -0.25 -20.00
N ILE A 1061 -50.37 0.03 -18.84
CA ILE A 1061 -50.91 -0.05 -17.46
C ILE A 1061 -51.92 -1.18 -17.25
N GLY A 1062 -51.39 -2.38 -17.08
CA GLY A 1062 -52.15 -3.61 -16.84
C GLY A 1062 -51.24 -4.81 -17.01
N ILE A 1063 -50.12 -4.84 -16.29
CA ILE A 1063 -49.17 -5.95 -16.35
C ILE A 1063 -49.80 -7.12 -15.59
N ASP A 1064 -50.11 -8.22 -16.29
CA ASP A 1064 -50.44 -9.50 -15.67
C ASP A 1064 -49.22 -9.96 -14.87
N ILE A 1065 -49.39 -9.99 -13.55
CA ILE A 1065 -48.39 -10.38 -12.56
C ILE A 1065 -47.78 -11.75 -12.91
N ASN A 1066 -48.58 -12.67 -13.46
CA ASN A 1066 -48.13 -14.03 -13.80
C ASN A 1066 -47.20 -14.04 -15.02
N SER A 1067 -47.35 -13.07 -15.94
CA SER A 1067 -46.54 -12.94 -17.15
C SER A 1067 -45.16 -12.32 -16.90
N VAL A 1068 -45.01 -11.45 -15.91
CA VAL A 1068 -43.70 -10.87 -15.54
C VAL A 1068 -42.96 -11.80 -14.58
N LEU A 1069 -43.67 -12.43 -13.66
CA LEU A 1069 -43.08 -13.41 -12.74
C LEU A 1069 -42.59 -14.68 -13.46
N SER A 1070 -43.15 -15.02 -14.62
CA SER A 1070 -42.64 -16.10 -15.45
C SER A 1070 -41.35 -15.74 -16.21
N GLN A 1071 -41.06 -14.45 -16.42
CA GLN A 1071 -39.90 -14.00 -17.23
C GLN A 1071 -38.60 -13.86 -16.43
N TYR A 1072 -38.67 -13.73 -15.11
CA TYR A 1072 -37.51 -13.52 -14.27
C TYR A 1072 -37.39 -14.65 -13.26
N SER A 1073 -36.30 -15.40 -13.40
CA SER A 1073 -35.94 -16.49 -12.50
C SER A 1073 -35.51 -15.94 -11.14
N CYS A 1074 -36.46 -15.52 -10.30
CA CYS A 1074 -36.22 -15.73 -8.89
C CYS A 1074 -36.30 -17.24 -8.70
N VAL A 1075 -35.24 -17.84 -8.18
CA VAL A 1075 -35.11 -19.28 -7.92
C VAL A 1075 -36.18 -19.77 -6.91
N TYR A 1076 -37.13 -18.93 -6.48
CA TYR A 1076 -37.95 -19.15 -5.31
C TYR A 1076 -39.44 -18.97 -5.55
N ALA A 1077 -40.07 -20.11 -5.83
CA ALA A 1077 -41.50 -20.40 -5.77
C ALA A 1077 -42.28 -20.24 -7.09
N PRO A 1078 -42.67 -21.36 -7.74
CA PRO A 1078 -43.71 -21.35 -8.79
C PRO A 1078 -45.09 -20.82 -8.31
N ASN A 1079 -45.26 -20.54 -7.01
CA ASN A 1079 -46.46 -19.97 -6.39
C ASN A 1079 -46.16 -18.63 -5.67
N LEU A 1080 -45.39 -17.73 -6.29
CA LEU A 1080 -44.96 -16.49 -5.64
C LEU A 1080 -46.15 -15.67 -5.08
N SER A 1081 -47.27 -15.61 -5.79
CA SER A 1081 -48.51 -14.96 -5.32
C SER A 1081 -49.06 -15.54 -4.01
N GLU A 1082 -48.84 -16.82 -3.73
CA GLU A 1082 -49.23 -17.46 -2.47
C GLU A 1082 -48.29 -17.17 -1.31
N VAL A 1083 -47.05 -16.73 -1.57
CA VAL A 1083 -46.07 -16.41 -0.53
C VAL A 1083 -45.93 -14.92 -0.29
N LEU A 1084 -46.32 -14.08 -1.25
CA LEU A 1084 -46.29 -12.62 -1.11
C LEU A 1084 -47.41 -12.08 -0.20
N ARG A 1085 -47.12 -10.93 0.44
CA ARG A 1085 -48.12 -10.19 1.23
C ARG A 1085 -49.10 -9.45 0.33
N GLU A 1086 -50.31 -9.21 0.84
CA GLU A 1086 -51.37 -8.48 0.14
C GLU A 1086 -50.97 -7.04 -0.22
N ASN A 1087 -50.15 -6.39 0.62
CA ASN A 1087 -49.61 -5.05 0.41
C ASN A 1087 -48.24 -5.04 -0.29
N ALA A 1088 -47.66 -6.21 -0.59
CA ALA A 1088 -46.51 -6.29 -1.46
C ALA A 1088 -47.02 -6.16 -2.90
N LEU A 1089 -47.05 -4.93 -3.40
CA LEU A 1089 -47.39 -4.67 -4.79
C LEU A 1089 -46.24 -5.22 -5.65
N THR A 1090 -46.52 -6.32 -6.36
CA THR A 1090 -45.59 -6.91 -7.34
C THR A 1090 -45.69 -6.12 -8.64
N ILE A 1091 -45.32 -4.84 -8.62
CA ILE A 1091 -45.71 -3.95 -9.70
C ILE A 1091 -44.65 -2.90 -9.92
N GLY A 1092 -43.80 -3.14 -10.91
CA GLY A 1092 -42.94 -2.13 -11.51
C GLY A 1092 -41.71 -2.74 -12.14
N THR A 1093 -41.64 -2.74 -13.47
CA THR A 1093 -40.34 -2.74 -14.11
C THR A 1093 -39.80 -1.32 -14.04
N ILE A 1094 -38.70 -1.11 -13.34
CA ILE A 1094 -37.93 0.12 -13.48
C ILE A 1094 -36.98 -0.15 -14.65
N GLY A 1095 -37.33 0.37 -15.84
CA GLY A 1095 -36.75 -0.09 -17.09
C GLY A 1095 -37.19 -1.52 -17.41
N THR A 1096 -36.24 -2.46 -17.50
CA THR A 1096 -36.46 -3.91 -17.74
C THR A 1096 -36.22 -4.78 -16.51
N PHE A 1097 -36.09 -4.20 -15.30
CA PHE A 1097 -35.75 -4.95 -14.09
C PHE A 1097 -36.95 -5.09 -13.15
N PRO A 1098 -37.29 -6.30 -12.67
CA PRO A 1098 -38.42 -6.54 -11.79
C PRO A 1098 -38.11 -6.20 -10.32
N PHE A 1099 -39.07 -5.55 -9.65
CA PHE A 1099 -39.01 -5.26 -8.22
C PHE A 1099 -40.29 -5.66 -7.50
N LEU A 1100 -40.15 -6.10 -6.24
CA LEU A 1100 -41.25 -6.09 -5.29
C LEU A 1100 -41.22 -4.78 -4.52
N ILE A 1101 -42.34 -4.06 -4.49
CA ILE A 1101 -42.45 -2.81 -3.73
C ILE A 1101 -43.45 -3.04 -2.61
N GLN A 1102 -43.03 -2.80 -1.37
CA GLN A 1102 -43.92 -2.82 -0.22
C GLN A 1102 -43.94 -1.44 0.46
N ASP A 1103 -45.16 -0.98 0.75
CA ASP A 1103 -45.46 0.24 1.51
C ASP A 1103 -44.78 1.52 0.98
N GLY A 1104 -44.39 1.52 -0.31
CA GLY A 1104 -43.65 2.64 -0.92
C GLY A 1104 -42.29 2.92 -0.27
N LYS A 1105 -41.72 1.96 0.47
CA LYS A 1105 -40.44 2.12 1.20
C LYS A 1105 -39.45 1.01 0.94
N TYR A 1106 -39.91 -0.21 0.80
CA TYR A 1106 -39.03 -1.37 0.64
C TYR A 1106 -39.10 -1.85 -0.80
N LEU A 1107 -37.95 -1.89 -1.47
CA LEU A 1107 -37.80 -2.48 -2.79
C LEU A 1107 -36.94 -3.72 -2.67
N LEU A 1108 -37.40 -4.83 -3.23
CA LEU A 1108 -36.59 -6.02 -3.40
C LEU A 1108 -36.35 -6.25 -4.89
N HIS A 1109 -35.09 -6.18 -5.29
CA HIS A 1109 -34.67 -6.53 -6.64
C HIS A 1109 -34.75 -8.05 -6.82
N LEU A 1110 -35.48 -8.50 -7.83
CA LEU A 1110 -35.65 -9.94 -8.12
C LEU A 1110 -34.67 -10.45 -9.19
N GLY A 1111 -33.84 -9.58 -9.79
CA GLY A 1111 -32.77 -10.00 -10.69
C GLY A 1111 -31.58 -10.58 -9.90
N GLY A 1112 -31.02 -11.70 -10.39
CA GLY A 1112 -29.86 -12.37 -9.80
C GLY A 1112 -28.55 -11.54 -9.88
N GLU A 1113 -27.40 -12.21 -9.95
CA GLU A 1113 -26.05 -11.58 -9.95
C GLU A 1113 -25.76 -10.61 -11.12
N GLU A 1114 -26.70 -10.42 -12.05
CA GLU A 1114 -26.59 -9.53 -13.22
C GLU A 1114 -26.50 -8.03 -12.87
N PHE A 1115 -26.44 -7.66 -11.58
CA PHE A 1115 -26.05 -6.31 -11.15
C PHE A 1115 -24.58 -5.97 -11.50
N SER A 1116 -23.84 -6.90 -12.13
CA SER A 1116 -22.46 -6.72 -12.58
C SER A 1116 -22.34 -5.81 -13.83
N ILE A 1117 -22.13 -4.53 -13.55
CA ILE A 1117 -21.18 -3.61 -14.22
C ILE A 1117 -21.49 -3.14 -15.67
N ARG A 1118 -22.44 -3.71 -16.42
CA ARG A 1118 -22.62 -3.30 -17.83
C ARG A 1118 -24.08 -3.18 -18.30
N ASN A 1119 -24.74 -2.06 -18.03
CA ASN A 1119 -25.63 -1.31 -18.96
C ASN A 1119 -26.59 -0.34 -18.23
N SER A 1120 -27.23 0.54 -19.01
CA SER A 1120 -28.14 1.66 -18.69
C SER A 1120 -29.23 1.49 -17.62
N GLY A 1121 -29.45 0.31 -17.04
CA GLY A 1121 -30.48 0.06 -16.00
C GLY A 1121 -30.23 0.74 -14.65
N HIS A 1122 -28.99 1.11 -14.37
CA HIS A 1122 -28.54 1.65 -13.09
C HIS A 1122 -29.12 3.03 -12.75
N VAL A 1123 -29.33 3.89 -13.76
CA VAL A 1123 -29.88 5.24 -13.60
C VAL A 1123 -31.35 5.20 -13.17
N ASP A 1124 -32.12 4.27 -13.74
CA ASP A 1124 -33.56 4.17 -13.48
C ASP A 1124 -33.84 3.72 -12.03
N LEU A 1125 -32.98 2.87 -11.45
CA LEU A 1125 -33.13 2.33 -10.10
C LEU A 1125 -32.88 3.37 -8.98
N ILE A 1126 -31.84 4.18 -9.11
CA ILE A 1126 -31.60 5.27 -8.17
C ILE A 1126 -32.65 6.37 -8.37
N ASN A 1127 -33.06 6.63 -9.61
CA ASN A 1127 -34.21 7.48 -9.87
C ASN A 1127 -35.46 6.94 -9.15
N ALA A 1128 -35.68 5.63 -9.10
CA ALA A 1128 -36.80 5.06 -8.35
C ALA A 1128 -36.68 5.27 -6.82
N LEU A 1129 -35.49 5.09 -6.24
CA LEU A 1129 -35.24 5.41 -4.82
C LEU A 1129 -35.47 6.90 -4.53
N LEU A 1130 -35.02 7.80 -5.40
CA LEU A 1130 -35.22 9.25 -5.28
C LEU A 1130 -36.67 9.68 -5.56
N ILE A 1131 -37.40 8.96 -6.41
CA ILE A 1131 -38.84 9.16 -6.65
C ILE A 1131 -39.64 8.71 -5.42
N MET A 1132 -39.22 7.66 -4.73
CA MET A 1132 -39.84 7.22 -3.48
C MET A 1132 -39.59 8.19 -2.33
N GLU A 1133 -38.46 8.91 -2.30
CA GLU A 1133 -38.25 10.02 -1.34
C GLU A 1133 -39.24 11.18 -1.57
N LYS A 1134 -39.63 11.44 -2.83
CA LYS A 1134 -40.54 12.54 -3.18
C LYS A 1134 -42.03 12.25 -2.91
N LYS A 1135 -42.40 10.99 -2.66
CA LYS A 1135 -43.78 10.56 -2.36
C LYS A 1135 -43.94 10.31 -0.87
#